data_AF-A0A970UH15-F1
#
_entry.id   AF-A0A970UH15-F1
#
_cell.length_a   1.000
_cell.length_b   1.000
_cell.length_c   1.000
_cell.angle_alpha   90.00
_cell.angle_beta   90.00
_cell.angle_gamma   90.00
#
_symmetry.space_group_name_H-M   'P 1'
#
loop_
_entity.id
_entity.type
_entity.pdbx_description
1 polymer ?
#
loop_
_entity_poly.entity_id
_entity_poly.type
_entity_poly.pdbx_seq_one_letter_code
_entity_poly.pdbx_strand_id
1 'polypeptide(L)'
;MKKGMNWGCLLLTMLFILVPVRQTLSSSNVGDQDKSNMLAQMLLEIEVAARTAETEIEKLPSIVDAERSRIKNALDTWARNDLTKIVGKNYSDIEKALAATKLPLEEGTFSIWWKQTKAGAGSNEDLEKLVELFFSNLQPRLSSVSESFQREILESLESETQFHLQTSMERIREPFLGILKQRLPVYNTIPIPNTERASLAFSSSGKKNGFSQGSIPLKGLVGIAFVVLGKRIINRIMKFLVMKIAGKVLSKIVPVVGWLLLAFEVYDMTGARDRLEEEMRKSFYEEYKLEINAESLWWKSEDGSSLSMREEIDRNIASLLKNWEKICKSEAASMIQSAHILSFSQPVRDYVAKEIAKGSEFEPVLQKMGILWDAFGPLLAQGPIDVLESILISAPDRNDLRILSKVMGPRLLEIYKNYGIDFLQGVDRLGAQNFLTSEEWSNTEIDWHLLNGDLAYVPNLSENREAAIGLLALVKEKVPVKGLSPDSMAKIAPKKDLFRKLWGILKPDIEKTIQLLGNKKAVAGLEESLALFPGSAAVFIREYGTEFWTAWSRAEILDLLQITDLRAVNSGRPRDQSAVSPEDRAELINIYRRAGKPGIALWDIYATEESGEVGKNFARKSIECLADGYPFEDLKDMEHLEFAIFCRRIPFVGRFLYDNLKNLGMIPRFLVIFGAVLMALSMIILFLRRK
;
A
#
# COMPACT_ATOMS: atom_id res chain seq x y z
N MET A 1 8.97 -88.07 10.51
CA MET A 1 9.59 -87.78 11.82
C MET A 1 10.42 -86.50 11.70
N LYS A 2 10.16 -85.52 12.60
CA LYS A 2 10.98 -84.33 12.99
C LYS A 2 11.42 -83.36 11.87
N LYS A 3 10.76 -82.20 11.71
CA LYS A 3 10.96 -80.89 12.40
C LYS A 3 12.38 -80.31 12.35
N GLY A 4 12.46 -79.07 11.84
CA GLY A 4 13.60 -78.12 11.96
C GLY A 4 13.96 -77.51 10.60
N MET A 5 13.19 -76.56 10.05
CA MET A 5 13.25 -75.11 10.32
C MET A 5 14.67 -74.54 10.28
N ASN A 6 15.02 -73.87 9.17
CA ASN A 6 16.00 -72.79 9.15
C ASN A 6 15.54 -71.69 8.19
N TRP A 7 14.81 -70.74 8.76
CA TRP A 7 14.31 -69.50 8.16
C TRP A 7 15.46 -68.47 8.02
N GLY A 8 16.51 -68.83 7.27
CA GLY A 8 17.70 -67.98 7.11
C GLY A 8 17.97 -67.49 5.68
N CYS A 9 17.44 -68.16 4.65
CA CYS A 9 17.81 -67.88 3.25
C CYS A 9 16.66 -67.37 2.35
N LEU A 10 15.46 -67.16 2.89
CA LEU A 10 14.31 -66.60 2.14
C LEU A 10 14.00 -65.13 2.50
N LEU A 11 14.75 -64.54 3.44
CA LEU A 11 14.61 -63.14 3.86
C LEU A 11 15.65 -62.20 3.21
N LEU A 12 16.61 -62.73 2.44
CA LEU A 12 17.68 -61.98 1.78
C LEU A 12 17.50 -61.82 0.26
N THR A 13 16.51 -62.50 -0.33
CA THR A 13 16.14 -62.35 -1.76
C THR A 13 14.87 -61.52 -1.98
N MET A 14 14.17 -61.11 -0.92
CA MET A 14 13.02 -60.18 -0.99
C MET A 14 13.39 -58.72 -0.67
N LEU A 15 14.66 -58.41 -0.43
CA LEU A 15 15.15 -57.06 -0.07
C LEU A 15 16.02 -56.39 -1.14
N PHE A 16 16.04 -56.93 -2.37
CA PHE A 16 16.85 -56.40 -3.48
C PHE A 16 16.05 -56.07 -4.77
N ILE A 17 14.72 -55.96 -4.72
CA ILE A 17 13.88 -55.47 -5.84
C ILE A 17 13.07 -54.22 -5.40
N LEU A 18 13.72 -53.32 -4.66
CA LEU A 18 13.24 -51.95 -4.43
C LEU A 18 14.34 -50.96 -4.82
N VAL A 19 14.74 -51.01 -6.09
CA VAL A 19 15.29 -49.85 -6.79
C VAL A 19 14.27 -49.46 -7.85
N PRO A 20 13.38 -48.50 -7.60
CA PRO A 20 12.84 -47.75 -8.71
C PRO A 20 13.99 -46.84 -9.18
N VAL A 21 14.62 -47.28 -10.27
CA VAL A 21 15.28 -46.38 -11.21
C VAL A 21 14.31 -45.24 -11.49
N ARG A 22 14.80 -44.01 -11.26
CA ARG A 22 14.16 -42.73 -11.59
C ARG A 22 13.32 -42.80 -12.87
N GLN A 23 12.01 -42.97 -12.72
CA GLN A 23 11.01 -42.52 -13.65
C GLN A 23 9.73 -42.35 -12.83
N THR A 24 9.29 -41.08 -12.73
CA THR A 24 7.99 -40.56 -12.27
C THR A 24 8.12 -39.53 -11.14
N LEU A 25 8.42 -38.29 -11.54
CA LEU A 25 7.85 -37.07 -10.96
C LEU A 25 7.69 -36.07 -12.12
N SER A 26 6.87 -36.46 -13.10
CA SER A 26 6.31 -35.58 -14.12
C SER A 26 4.79 -35.74 -14.21
N SER A 27 4.14 -36.31 -13.20
CA SER A 27 2.69 -36.48 -13.14
C SER A 27 1.97 -35.51 -12.20
N SER A 28 2.67 -34.61 -11.51
CA SER A 28 2.05 -33.47 -10.80
C SER A 28 1.94 -32.21 -11.66
N ASN A 29 2.70 -32.09 -12.75
CA ASN A 29 2.65 -30.92 -13.62
C ASN A 29 1.55 -30.97 -14.69
N VAL A 30 1.09 -32.17 -15.09
CA VAL A 30 0.04 -32.30 -16.12
C VAL A 30 -1.32 -31.84 -15.57
N GLY A 31 -1.65 -32.21 -14.32
CA GLY A 31 -2.90 -31.78 -13.67
C GLY A 31 -2.98 -30.29 -13.33
N ASP A 32 -1.86 -29.64 -13.00
CA ASP A 32 -1.80 -28.20 -12.76
C ASP A 32 -1.68 -27.39 -14.05
N GLN A 33 -1.01 -27.90 -15.09
CA GLN A 33 -1.05 -27.29 -16.43
C GLN A 33 -2.44 -27.39 -17.06
N ASP A 34 -3.14 -28.52 -16.94
CA ASP A 34 -4.49 -28.66 -17.48
C ASP A 34 -5.50 -27.74 -16.77
N LYS A 35 -5.40 -27.58 -15.44
CA LYS A 35 -6.19 -26.59 -14.69
C LYS A 35 -5.84 -25.15 -15.07
N SER A 36 -4.55 -24.84 -15.23
CA SER A 36 -4.09 -23.51 -15.65
C SER A 36 -4.54 -23.18 -17.08
N ASN A 37 -4.53 -24.16 -17.99
CA ASN A 37 -4.97 -24.01 -19.37
C ASN A 37 -6.50 -23.84 -19.44
N MET A 38 -7.24 -24.64 -18.67
CA MET A 38 -8.70 -24.51 -18.56
C MET A 38 -9.12 -23.16 -17.97
N LEU A 39 -8.38 -22.67 -16.97
CA LEU A 39 -8.58 -21.33 -16.38
C LEU A 39 -8.28 -20.22 -17.40
N ALA A 40 -7.15 -20.31 -18.11
CA ALA A 40 -6.79 -19.34 -19.14
C ALA A 40 -7.83 -19.29 -20.27
N GLN A 41 -8.36 -20.46 -20.65
CA GLN A 41 -9.42 -20.57 -21.64
C GLN A 41 -10.75 -19.97 -21.15
N MET A 42 -11.14 -20.21 -19.90
CA MET A 42 -12.32 -19.59 -19.29
C MET A 42 -12.18 -18.07 -19.20
N LEU A 43 -11.01 -17.55 -18.83
CA LEU A 43 -10.75 -16.11 -18.80
C LEU A 43 -10.83 -15.48 -20.20
N LEU A 44 -10.28 -16.16 -21.21
CA LEU A 44 -10.37 -15.73 -22.60
C LEU A 44 -11.82 -15.69 -23.09
N GLU A 45 -12.61 -16.72 -22.79
CA GLU A 45 -14.04 -16.78 -23.15
C GLU A 45 -14.82 -15.61 -22.53
N ILE A 46 -14.51 -15.26 -21.28
CA ILE A 46 -15.14 -14.14 -20.58
C ILE A 46 -14.67 -12.79 -21.14
N GLU A 47 -13.41 -12.66 -21.53
CA GLU A 47 -12.91 -11.45 -22.19
C GLU A 47 -13.58 -11.24 -23.57
N VAL A 48 -13.77 -12.32 -24.34
CA VAL A 48 -14.50 -12.27 -25.61
C VAL A 48 -15.97 -11.91 -25.39
N ALA A 49 -16.62 -12.49 -24.38
CA ALA A 49 -17.99 -12.17 -24.01
C ALA A 49 -18.15 -10.72 -23.52
N ALA A 50 -17.17 -10.22 -22.75
CA ALA A 50 -17.09 -8.85 -22.26
C ALA A 50 -16.98 -7.85 -23.41
N ARG A 51 -16.04 -8.06 -24.35
CA ARG A 51 -15.92 -7.22 -25.57
C ARG A 51 -17.19 -7.26 -26.41
N THR A 52 -17.82 -8.42 -26.53
CA THR A 52 -19.09 -8.54 -27.27
C THR A 52 -20.19 -7.72 -26.59
N ALA A 53 -20.33 -7.83 -25.26
CA ALA A 53 -21.29 -7.05 -24.49
C ALA A 53 -21.05 -5.54 -24.61
N GLU A 54 -19.79 -5.09 -24.57
CA GLU A 54 -19.41 -3.70 -24.79
C GLU A 54 -19.89 -3.19 -26.15
N THR A 55 -19.61 -3.94 -27.23
CA THR A 55 -20.07 -3.54 -28.57
C THR A 55 -21.59 -3.54 -28.73
N GLU A 56 -22.32 -4.41 -28.03
CA GLU A 56 -23.78 -4.45 -28.04
C GLU A 56 -24.37 -3.28 -27.25
N ILE A 57 -23.77 -2.92 -26.10
CA ILE A 57 -24.17 -1.77 -25.28
C ILE A 57 -23.91 -0.45 -26.02
N GLU A 58 -22.79 -0.31 -26.72
CA GLU A 58 -22.51 0.88 -27.53
C GLU A 58 -23.53 1.09 -28.66
N LYS A 59 -24.07 -0.01 -29.21
CA LYS A 59 -25.10 0.00 -30.26
C LYS A 59 -26.51 0.23 -29.74
N LEU A 60 -26.74 0.27 -28.42
CA LEU A 60 -28.06 0.55 -27.87
C LEU A 60 -28.52 1.96 -28.28
N PRO A 61 -29.67 2.09 -28.96
CA PRO A 61 -30.23 3.40 -29.27
C PRO A 61 -30.63 4.10 -27.98
N SER A 62 -30.38 5.41 -27.88
CA SER A 62 -30.89 6.18 -26.75
C SER A 62 -32.41 6.23 -26.84
N ILE A 63 -33.09 5.65 -25.84
CA ILE A 63 -34.55 5.74 -25.70
C ILE A 63 -34.98 6.95 -24.86
N VAL A 64 -34.03 7.80 -24.46
CA VAL A 64 -34.26 8.96 -23.60
C VAL A 64 -35.31 9.91 -24.19
N ASP A 65 -35.23 10.19 -25.49
CA ASP A 65 -36.20 11.09 -26.14
C ASP A 65 -37.60 10.48 -26.19
N ALA A 66 -37.72 9.16 -26.42
CA ALA A 66 -39.00 8.47 -26.40
C ALA A 66 -39.63 8.46 -25.00
N GLU A 67 -38.84 8.17 -23.96
CA GLU A 67 -39.29 8.19 -22.57
C GLU A 67 -39.58 9.62 -22.07
N ARG A 68 -38.80 10.62 -22.49
CA ARG A 68 -39.09 12.04 -22.26
C ARG A 68 -40.44 12.42 -22.85
N SER A 69 -40.71 12.07 -24.11
CA SER A 69 -42.00 12.32 -24.76
C SER A 69 -43.14 11.61 -24.03
N ARG A 70 -42.93 10.40 -23.51
CA ARG A 70 -43.91 9.66 -22.71
C ARG A 70 -44.28 10.42 -21.42
N ILE A 71 -43.28 10.83 -20.64
CA ILE A 71 -43.51 11.58 -19.39
C ILE A 71 -44.20 12.91 -19.71
N LYS A 72 -43.73 13.63 -20.74
CA LYS A 72 -44.31 14.90 -21.17
C LYS A 72 -45.79 14.78 -21.51
N ASN A 73 -46.17 13.75 -22.28
CA ASN A 73 -47.58 13.51 -22.63
C ASN A 73 -48.43 13.13 -21.41
N ALA A 74 -47.87 12.38 -20.45
CA ALA A 74 -48.55 12.04 -19.21
C ALA A 74 -48.80 13.29 -18.35
N LEU A 75 -47.79 14.16 -18.20
CA LEU A 75 -47.93 15.42 -17.48
C LEU A 75 -48.88 16.40 -18.16
N ASP A 76 -48.90 16.45 -19.50
CA ASP A 76 -49.88 17.22 -20.26
C ASP A 76 -51.32 16.69 -20.04
N THR A 77 -51.48 15.38 -19.81
CA THR A 77 -52.77 14.76 -19.47
C THR A 77 -53.18 15.09 -18.03
N TRP A 78 -52.25 15.02 -17.08
CA TRP A 78 -52.45 15.48 -15.71
C TRP A 78 -52.88 16.95 -15.67
N ALA A 79 -52.22 17.82 -16.44
CA ALA A 79 -52.54 19.25 -16.49
C ALA A 79 -53.96 19.53 -17.03
N ARG A 80 -54.47 18.71 -17.95
CA ARG A 80 -55.83 18.84 -18.50
C ARG A 80 -56.92 18.29 -17.57
N ASN A 81 -56.57 17.38 -16.69
CA ASN A 81 -57.52 16.65 -15.87
C ASN A 81 -57.46 17.08 -14.40
N ASP A 82 -56.33 16.86 -13.75
CA ASP A 82 -56.21 17.01 -12.30
C ASP A 82 -55.84 18.44 -11.90
N LEU A 83 -54.97 19.11 -12.65
CA LEU A 83 -54.72 20.55 -12.42
C LEU A 83 -56.01 21.36 -12.62
N THR A 84 -56.85 21.02 -13.60
CA THR A 84 -58.16 21.66 -13.81
C THR A 84 -59.09 21.46 -12.61
N LYS A 85 -59.10 20.28 -11.99
CA LYS A 85 -59.88 20.04 -10.75
C LYS A 85 -59.33 20.83 -9.57
N ILE A 86 -58.01 20.87 -9.39
CA ILE A 86 -57.34 21.62 -8.30
C ILE A 86 -57.64 23.12 -8.43
N VAL A 87 -57.54 23.66 -9.65
CA VAL A 87 -57.92 25.05 -9.98
C VAL A 87 -59.40 25.30 -9.70
N GLY A 88 -60.29 24.39 -10.12
CA GLY A 88 -61.73 24.52 -9.87
C GLY A 88 -62.09 24.57 -8.38
N LYS A 89 -61.44 23.73 -7.57
CA LYS A 89 -61.56 23.75 -6.10
C LYS A 89 -61.08 25.07 -5.51
N ASN A 90 -59.92 25.57 -5.96
CA ASN A 90 -59.38 26.84 -5.53
C ASN A 90 -60.30 28.03 -5.86
N TYR A 91 -61.00 28.03 -7.00
CA TYR A 91 -62.03 29.04 -7.27
C TYR A 91 -63.13 29.07 -6.20
N SER A 92 -63.58 27.91 -5.73
CA SER A 92 -64.59 27.84 -4.67
C SER A 92 -64.07 28.35 -3.32
N ASP A 93 -62.80 28.15 -3.02
CA ASP A 93 -62.18 28.61 -1.77
C ASP A 93 -61.93 30.12 -1.78
N ILE A 94 -61.64 30.69 -2.95
CA ILE A 94 -61.51 32.14 -3.15
C ILE A 94 -62.87 32.83 -3.07
N GLU A 95 -63.91 32.24 -3.64
CA GLU A 95 -65.28 32.75 -3.52
C GLU A 95 -65.73 32.82 -2.05
N LYS A 96 -65.41 31.80 -1.24
CA LYS A 96 -65.63 31.82 0.21
C LYS A 96 -64.79 32.91 0.91
N ALA A 97 -63.52 33.07 0.53
CA ALA A 97 -62.65 34.09 1.10
C ALA A 97 -63.14 35.51 0.79
N LEU A 98 -63.63 35.74 -0.43
CA LEU A 98 -64.22 37.01 -0.88
C LEU A 98 -65.53 37.31 -0.14
N ALA A 99 -66.42 36.32 0.01
CA ALA A 99 -67.68 36.47 0.74
C ALA A 99 -67.46 36.80 2.23
N ALA A 100 -66.38 36.30 2.82
CA ALA A 100 -66.01 36.56 4.20
C ALA A 100 -65.27 37.89 4.43
N THR A 101 -64.87 38.59 3.35
CA THR A 101 -64.22 39.90 3.42
C THR A 101 -65.25 41.02 3.33
N LYS A 102 -65.15 41.96 4.27
CA LYS A 102 -65.98 43.16 4.35
C LYS A 102 -65.07 44.37 4.59
N LEU A 103 -65.53 45.56 4.22
CA LEU A 103 -64.90 46.80 4.65
C LEU A 103 -65.00 46.94 6.20
N PRO A 104 -64.18 47.76 6.87
CA PRO A 104 -64.34 48.04 8.29
C PRO A 104 -65.70 48.67 8.57
N LEU A 105 -66.32 48.34 9.70
CA LEU A 105 -67.55 48.99 10.18
C LEU A 105 -67.29 50.31 10.93
N GLU A 106 -66.03 50.62 11.23
CA GLU A 106 -65.65 51.86 11.91
C GLU A 106 -66.06 53.08 11.08
N GLU A 107 -66.73 54.04 11.74
CA GLU A 107 -67.40 55.21 11.16
C GLU A 107 -66.51 56.23 10.43
N GLY A 108 -65.26 55.88 10.10
CA GLY A 108 -64.28 56.77 9.48
C GLY A 108 -64.24 56.67 7.95
N THR A 109 -63.70 55.60 7.38
CA THR A 109 -63.14 55.69 6.02
C THR A 109 -64.19 55.65 4.89
N PHE A 110 -65.13 54.69 4.94
CA PHE A 110 -66.18 54.57 3.90
C PHE A 110 -67.23 55.68 4.01
N SER A 111 -67.63 56.04 5.23
CA SER A 111 -68.61 57.08 5.51
C SER A 111 -68.11 58.48 5.11
N ILE A 112 -66.83 58.80 5.41
CA ILE A 112 -66.20 60.06 5.00
C ILE A 112 -66.10 60.11 3.48
N TRP A 113 -65.63 59.05 2.84
CA TRP A 113 -65.56 58.97 1.38
C TRP A 113 -66.94 59.10 0.73
N TRP A 114 -67.94 58.36 1.20
CA TRP A 114 -69.30 58.38 0.62
C TRP A 114 -69.93 59.78 0.71
N LYS A 115 -69.76 60.47 1.85
CA LYS A 115 -70.22 61.84 2.05
C LYS A 115 -69.46 62.84 1.16
N GLN A 116 -68.14 62.69 1.01
CA GLN A 116 -67.30 63.57 0.18
C GLN A 116 -67.56 63.39 -1.33
N THR A 117 -67.67 62.14 -1.80
CA THR A 117 -67.97 61.81 -3.19
C THR A 117 -69.34 62.32 -3.61
N LYS A 118 -70.35 62.20 -2.74
CA LYS A 118 -71.69 62.74 -3.01
C LYS A 118 -71.79 64.27 -2.93
N ALA A 119 -70.92 64.90 -2.15
CA ALA A 119 -70.78 66.35 -2.10
C ALA A 119 -70.00 66.92 -3.32
N GLY A 120 -69.59 66.08 -4.28
CA GLY A 120 -68.85 66.49 -5.47
C GLY A 120 -67.35 66.77 -5.24
N ALA A 121 -66.83 66.41 -4.06
CA ALA A 121 -65.44 66.65 -3.65
C ALA A 121 -64.59 65.36 -3.59
N GLY A 122 -65.17 64.19 -3.84
CA GLY A 122 -64.46 62.91 -3.79
C GLY A 122 -63.50 62.75 -4.96
N SER A 123 -62.26 62.39 -4.69
CA SER A 123 -61.23 62.14 -5.70
C SER A 123 -61.15 60.65 -6.07
N ASN A 124 -60.66 60.35 -7.28
CA ASN A 124 -60.33 58.97 -7.68
C ASN A 124 -59.29 58.34 -6.72
N GLU A 125 -58.42 59.15 -6.13
CA GLU A 125 -57.42 58.70 -5.13
C GLU A 125 -58.08 58.16 -3.85
N ASP A 126 -59.28 58.63 -3.48
CA ASP A 126 -59.96 58.15 -2.27
C ASP A 126 -60.75 56.85 -2.53
N LEU A 127 -61.23 56.65 -3.76
CA LEU A 127 -61.76 55.34 -4.20
C LEU A 127 -60.64 54.30 -4.26
N GLU A 128 -59.46 54.69 -4.77
CA GLU A 128 -58.27 53.86 -4.80
C GLU A 128 -57.88 53.41 -3.38
N LYS A 129 -57.82 54.33 -2.41
CA LYS A 129 -57.58 53.99 -0.99
C LYS A 129 -58.62 53.03 -0.40
N LEU A 130 -59.90 53.13 -0.79
CA LEU A 130 -60.93 52.19 -0.33
C LEU A 130 -60.78 50.80 -0.94
N VAL A 131 -60.46 50.75 -2.23
CA VAL A 131 -60.16 49.51 -2.95
C VAL A 131 -58.90 48.85 -2.35
N GLU A 132 -57.85 49.63 -2.10
CA GLU A 132 -56.63 49.20 -1.40
C GLU A 132 -56.95 48.65 0.01
N LEU A 133 -57.85 49.30 0.74
CA LEU A 133 -58.25 48.87 2.08
C LEU A 133 -59.09 47.59 2.06
N PHE A 134 -59.95 47.41 1.06
CA PHE A 134 -60.64 46.14 0.85
C PHE A 134 -59.64 45.03 0.53
N PHE A 135 -58.66 45.31 -0.33
CA PHE A 135 -57.64 44.33 -0.72
C PHE A 135 -56.64 44.02 0.39
N SER A 136 -56.29 44.98 1.25
CA SER A 136 -55.43 44.75 2.41
C SER A 136 -56.11 43.85 3.44
N ASN A 137 -57.43 43.94 3.59
CA ASN A 137 -58.22 43.02 4.42
C ASN A 137 -58.40 41.63 3.79
N LEU A 138 -58.45 41.56 2.46
CA LEU A 138 -58.54 40.31 1.71
C LEU A 138 -57.21 39.54 1.69
N GLN A 139 -56.09 40.26 1.68
CA GLN A 139 -54.74 39.73 1.47
C GLN A 139 -54.32 38.62 2.46
N PRO A 140 -54.54 38.73 3.80
CA PRO A 140 -54.22 37.64 4.72
C PRO A 140 -55.01 36.36 4.43
N ARG A 141 -56.28 36.48 4.02
CA ARG A 141 -57.15 35.34 3.71
C ARG A 141 -56.72 34.67 2.41
N LEU A 142 -56.44 35.46 1.37
CA LEU A 142 -55.91 34.96 0.10
C LEU A 142 -54.54 34.30 0.26
N SER A 143 -53.70 34.78 1.19
CA SER A 143 -52.40 34.17 1.46
C SER A 143 -52.55 32.73 1.96
N SER A 144 -53.52 32.45 2.85
CA SER A 144 -53.77 31.09 3.33
C SER A 144 -54.31 30.15 2.24
N VAL A 145 -55.21 30.66 1.38
CA VAL A 145 -55.76 29.91 0.23
C VAL A 145 -54.68 29.69 -0.84
N SER A 146 -53.80 30.66 -1.03
CA SER A 146 -52.63 30.56 -1.90
C SER A 146 -51.68 29.45 -1.45
N GLU A 147 -51.36 29.36 -0.17
CA GLU A 147 -50.45 28.34 0.35
C GLU A 147 -51.04 26.92 0.21
N SER A 148 -52.34 26.75 0.50
CA SER A 148 -53.00 25.45 0.33
C SER A 148 -53.06 25.03 -1.13
N PHE A 149 -53.41 25.96 -2.03
CA PHE A 149 -53.46 25.73 -3.48
C PHE A 149 -52.07 25.39 -4.05
N GLN A 150 -51.04 26.14 -3.64
CA GLN A 150 -49.65 25.85 -3.99
C GLN A 150 -49.24 24.44 -3.60
N ARG A 151 -49.54 24.07 -2.34
CA ARG A 151 -49.18 22.75 -1.82
C ARG A 151 -49.87 21.63 -2.59
N GLU A 152 -51.17 21.77 -2.88
CA GLU A 152 -51.95 20.74 -3.57
C GLU A 152 -51.47 20.52 -5.02
N ILE A 153 -51.10 21.58 -5.74
CA ILE A 153 -50.47 21.47 -7.07
C ILE A 153 -49.14 20.72 -6.97
N LEU A 154 -48.28 21.13 -6.04
CA LEU A 154 -46.92 20.57 -5.91
C LEU A 154 -46.95 19.09 -5.51
N GLU A 155 -47.76 18.71 -4.52
CA GLU A 155 -47.89 17.31 -4.08
C GLU A 155 -48.43 16.42 -5.20
N SER A 156 -49.44 16.89 -5.96
CA SER A 156 -50.01 16.13 -7.07
C SER A 156 -49.02 15.98 -8.23
N LEU A 157 -48.32 17.06 -8.61
CA LEU A 157 -47.33 17.03 -9.67
C LEU A 157 -46.12 16.17 -9.32
N GLU A 158 -45.64 16.25 -8.07
CA GLU A 158 -44.52 15.45 -7.57
C GLU A 158 -44.85 13.95 -7.66
N SER A 159 -46.02 13.55 -7.16
CA SER A 159 -46.48 12.15 -7.23
C SER A 159 -46.52 11.62 -8.66
N GLU A 160 -47.13 12.37 -9.59
CA GLU A 160 -47.26 11.95 -10.98
C GLU A 160 -45.90 11.89 -11.69
N THR A 161 -45.06 12.92 -11.51
CA THR A 161 -43.73 13.00 -12.10
C THR A 161 -42.84 11.86 -11.60
N GLN A 162 -42.86 11.58 -10.30
CA GLN A 162 -42.05 10.53 -9.69
C GLN A 162 -42.44 9.15 -10.23
N PHE A 163 -43.74 8.85 -10.32
CA PHE A 163 -44.23 7.58 -10.84
C PHE A 163 -43.73 7.31 -12.27
N HIS A 164 -43.91 8.28 -13.17
CA HIS A 164 -43.48 8.11 -14.56
C HIS A 164 -41.96 8.10 -14.71
N LEU A 165 -41.25 8.92 -13.94
CA LEU A 165 -39.78 8.97 -13.96
C LEU A 165 -39.17 7.64 -13.51
N GLN A 166 -39.66 7.05 -12.42
CA GLN A 166 -39.18 5.74 -11.93
C GLN A 166 -39.37 4.65 -12.99
N THR A 167 -40.56 4.60 -13.59
CA THR A 167 -40.88 3.65 -14.66
C THR A 167 -39.95 3.85 -15.88
N SER A 168 -39.69 5.09 -16.27
CA SER A 168 -38.80 5.40 -17.39
C SER A 168 -37.33 5.08 -17.08
N MET A 169 -36.86 5.30 -15.86
CA MET A 169 -35.51 4.94 -15.43
C MET A 169 -35.29 3.42 -15.46
N GLU A 170 -36.30 2.63 -15.08
CA GLU A 170 -36.27 1.17 -15.19
C GLU A 170 -36.17 0.72 -16.65
N ARG A 171 -37.01 1.27 -17.53
CA ARG A 171 -36.99 0.96 -18.97
C ARG A 171 -35.68 1.33 -19.65
N ILE A 172 -35.03 2.41 -19.22
CA ILE A 172 -33.69 2.78 -19.71
C ILE A 172 -32.66 1.76 -19.25
N ARG A 173 -32.73 1.27 -18.01
CA ARG A 173 -31.72 0.38 -17.43
C ARG A 173 -31.86 -1.08 -17.86
N GLU A 174 -33.07 -1.55 -18.09
CA GLU A 174 -33.38 -2.95 -18.41
C GLU A 174 -32.60 -3.50 -19.63
N PRO A 175 -32.48 -2.79 -20.77
CA PRO A 175 -31.69 -3.26 -21.91
C PRO A 175 -30.20 -3.48 -21.59
N PHE A 176 -29.59 -2.59 -20.79
CA PHE A 176 -28.20 -2.74 -20.37
C PHE A 176 -28.01 -4.00 -19.54
N LEU A 177 -28.88 -4.21 -18.54
CA LEU A 177 -28.83 -5.41 -17.69
C LEU A 177 -29.16 -6.69 -18.45
N GLY A 178 -30.04 -6.63 -19.45
CA GLY A 178 -30.37 -7.76 -20.32
C GLY A 178 -29.16 -8.27 -21.09
N ILE A 179 -28.42 -7.37 -21.75
CA ILE A 179 -27.18 -7.72 -22.46
C ILE A 179 -26.15 -8.29 -21.49
N LEU A 180 -25.93 -7.63 -20.34
CA LEU A 180 -24.95 -8.08 -19.36
C LEU A 180 -25.29 -9.47 -18.80
N LYS A 181 -26.54 -9.76 -18.45
CA LYS A 181 -26.94 -11.08 -17.94
C LYS A 181 -26.87 -12.18 -19.00
N GLN A 182 -27.15 -11.84 -20.26
CA GLN A 182 -27.07 -12.78 -21.38
C GLN A 182 -25.63 -13.12 -21.75
N ARG A 183 -24.76 -12.11 -21.79
CA ARG A 183 -23.35 -12.25 -22.21
C ARG A 183 -22.42 -12.62 -21.06
N LEU A 184 -22.72 -12.20 -19.83
CA LEU A 184 -21.92 -12.41 -18.63
C LEU A 184 -22.77 -13.07 -17.53
N PRO A 185 -22.96 -14.40 -17.59
CA PRO A 185 -23.87 -15.13 -16.70
C PRO A 185 -23.52 -15.05 -15.21
N VAL A 186 -22.31 -14.60 -14.86
CA VAL A 186 -21.86 -14.35 -13.48
C VAL A 186 -22.82 -13.41 -12.72
N TYR A 187 -23.47 -12.49 -13.43
CA TYR A 187 -24.44 -11.55 -12.87
C TYR A 187 -25.84 -12.14 -12.66
N ASN A 188 -26.08 -13.39 -13.03
CA ASN A 188 -27.31 -14.10 -12.69
C ASN A 188 -27.30 -14.58 -11.23
N THR A 189 -26.12 -14.76 -10.65
CA THR A 189 -25.94 -15.24 -9.26
C THR A 189 -25.65 -14.13 -8.26
N ILE A 190 -25.37 -12.91 -8.73
CA ILE A 190 -25.04 -11.75 -7.89
C ILE A 190 -26.25 -10.81 -7.82
N PRO A 191 -26.68 -10.35 -6.63
CA PRO A 191 -27.79 -9.41 -6.52
C PRO A 191 -27.37 -8.04 -7.10
N ILE A 192 -27.85 -7.73 -8.31
CA ILE A 192 -27.69 -6.41 -8.91
C ILE A 192 -28.67 -5.44 -8.23
N PRO A 193 -28.26 -4.23 -7.81
CA PRO A 193 -29.15 -3.27 -7.16
C PRO A 193 -30.39 -2.97 -8.02
N ASN A 194 -31.55 -2.77 -7.39
CA ASN A 194 -32.73 -2.26 -8.09
C ASN A 194 -32.54 -0.79 -8.50
N THR A 195 -33.39 -0.27 -9.38
CA THR A 195 -33.29 1.09 -9.93
C THR A 195 -33.32 2.15 -8.82
N GLU A 196 -34.14 1.93 -7.79
CA GLU A 196 -34.18 2.81 -6.61
C GLU A 196 -32.81 2.91 -5.94
N ARG A 197 -32.16 1.79 -5.59
CA ARG A 197 -30.82 1.81 -4.96
C ARG A 197 -29.72 2.32 -5.89
N ALA A 198 -29.76 1.97 -7.17
CA ALA A 198 -28.79 2.48 -8.15
C ALA A 198 -28.90 4.01 -8.29
N SER A 199 -30.10 4.55 -8.19
CA SER A 199 -30.34 5.99 -8.21
C SER A 199 -30.03 6.71 -6.89
N LEU A 200 -29.93 6.00 -5.77
CA LEU A 200 -29.43 6.55 -4.51
C LEU A 200 -27.93 6.83 -4.58
N ALA A 201 -27.15 5.94 -5.19
CA ALA A 201 -25.72 6.16 -5.42
C ALA A 201 -25.44 7.37 -6.33
N PHE A 202 -26.38 7.70 -7.24
CA PHE A 202 -26.31 8.93 -8.04
C PHE A 202 -26.40 10.21 -7.17
N SER A 203 -27.22 10.19 -6.13
CA SER A 203 -27.41 11.35 -5.25
C SER A 203 -26.21 11.62 -4.33
N SER A 204 -25.45 10.59 -3.95
CA SER A 204 -24.25 10.67 -3.09
C SER A 204 -22.97 11.00 -3.87
N SER A 205 -22.87 10.61 -5.14
CA SER A 205 -21.69 10.78 -6.01
C SER A 205 -21.55 12.19 -6.63
N GLY A 206 -22.59 13.03 -6.53
CA GLY A 206 -22.56 14.41 -7.01
C GLY A 206 -21.49 15.26 -6.33
N LYS A 207 -20.36 15.49 -7.02
CA LYS A 207 -19.31 16.44 -6.62
C LYS A 207 -19.91 17.74 -6.08
N LYS A 208 -19.46 18.11 -4.87
CA LYS A 208 -19.55 19.39 -4.15
C LYS A 208 -19.69 20.64 -5.06
N ASN A 209 -20.87 20.85 -5.62
CA ASN A 209 -21.30 22.14 -6.16
C ASN A 209 -22.69 22.45 -5.57
N GLY A 210 -22.68 23.09 -4.40
CA GLY A 210 -23.69 24.07 -4.05
C GLY A 210 -25.00 23.64 -3.40
N PHE A 211 -25.22 22.38 -3.00
CA PHE A 211 -26.34 22.03 -2.11
C PHE A 211 -25.89 21.13 -0.97
N SER A 212 -26.20 21.55 0.25
CA SER A 212 -25.68 21.05 1.52
C SER A 212 -26.12 19.63 1.88
N GLN A 213 -25.17 18.87 2.42
CA GLN A 213 -25.25 17.74 3.36
C GLN A 213 -26.56 16.94 3.47
N GLY A 214 -26.48 15.69 3.01
CA GLY A 214 -27.44 14.63 3.28
C GLY A 214 -27.60 13.72 2.06
N SER A 215 -27.45 12.41 2.25
CA SER A 215 -27.83 11.41 1.25
C SER A 215 -29.34 11.49 1.04
N ILE A 216 -29.77 12.28 0.06
CA ILE A 216 -31.19 12.52 -0.19
C ILE A 216 -31.65 11.55 -1.27
N PRO A 217 -32.62 10.67 -0.97
CA PRO A 217 -33.12 9.69 -1.93
C PRO A 217 -33.66 10.32 -3.21
N LEU A 218 -33.82 9.54 -4.29
CA LEU A 218 -34.45 10.02 -5.53
C LEU A 218 -35.76 10.81 -5.27
N LYS A 219 -36.50 10.40 -4.21
CA LYS A 219 -37.63 11.14 -3.62
C LYS A 219 -37.34 12.61 -3.35
N GLY A 220 -36.19 12.97 -2.78
CA GLY A 220 -35.85 14.36 -2.45
C GLY A 220 -35.08 15.12 -3.54
N LEU A 221 -34.38 14.49 -4.48
CA LEU A 221 -33.76 15.23 -5.61
C LEU A 221 -34.80 15.71 -6.63
N VAL A 222 -35.79 14.85 -6.93
CA VAL A 222 -36.93 15.18 -7.78
C VAL A 222 -37.91 16.07 -7.01
N GLY A 223 -38.19 15.77 -5.74
CA GLY A 223 -39.04 16.62 -4.90
C GLY A 223 -38.49 18.04 -4.73
N ILE A 224 -37.23 18.22 -4.31
CA ILE A 224 -36.71 19.56 -3.95
C ILE A 224 -36.52 20.46 -5.18
N ALA A 225 -36.04 19.95 -6.31
CA ALA A 225 -35.84 20.76 -7.51
C ALA A 225 -37.19 21.22 -8.12
N PHE A 226 -38.18 20.34 -8.18
CA PHE A 226 -39.50 20.66 -8.72
C PHE A 226 -40.34 21.50 -7.76
N VAL A 227 -40.26 21.25 -6.45
CA VAL A 227 -40.95 22.04 -5.41
C VAL A 227 -40.39 23.46 -5.31
N VAL A 228 -39.07 23.65 -5.39
CA VAL A 228 -38.47 25.00 -5.31
C VAL A 228 -38.78 25.84 -6.57
N LEU A 229 -38.80 25.22 -7.75
CA LEU A 229 -39.15 25.89 -9.00
C LEU A 229 -40.65 26.20 -9.09
N GLY A 230 -41.51 25.23 -8.77
CA GLY A 230 -42.96 25.44 -8.71
C GLY A 230 -43.36 26.45 -7.64
N LYS A 231 -42.71 26.44 -6.46
CA LYS A 231 -42.94 27.46 -5.42
C LYS A 231 -42.50 28.86 -5.86
N ARG A 232 -41.40 29.01 -6.61
CA ARG A 232 -41.01 30.31 -7.18
C ARG A 232 -42.01 30.82 -8.20
N ILE A 233 -42.45 29.96 -9.12
CA ILE A 233 -43.42 30.30 -10.15
C ILE A 233 -44.75 30.72 -9.49
N ILE A 234 -45.29 29.91 -8.57
CA ILE A 234 -46.58 30.20 -7.96
C ILE A 234 -46.49 31.38 -6.98
N ASN A 235 -45.39 31.56 -6.23
CA ASN A 235 -45.22 32.75 -5.40
C ASN A 235 -45.12 34.03 -6.22
N ARG A 236 -44.49 33.97 -7.39
CA ARG A 236 -44.37 35.13 -8.27
C ARG A 236 -45.72 35.47 -8.91
N ILE A 237 -46.44 34.46 -9.41
CA ILE A 237 -47.82 34.58 -9.89
C ILE A 237 -48.72 35.22 -8.81
N MET A 238 -48.69 34.70 -7.58
CA MET A 238 -49.54 35.21 -6.49
C MET A 238 -49.14 36.62 -6.01
N LYS A 239 -47.84 36.98 -6.09
CA LYS A 239 -47.36 38.33 -5.75
C LYS A 239 -47.74 39.38 -6.80
N PHE A 240 -47.78 39.03 -8.08
CA PHE A 240 -48.19 39.93 -9.16
C PHE A 240 -49.71 40.05 -9.33
N LEU A 241 -50.46 38.99 -9.00
CA LEU A 241 -51.91 38.96 -9.18
C LEU A 241 -52.66 39.91 -8.26
N VAL A 242 -52.31 40.00 -6.98
CA VAL A 242 -53.07 40.85 -6.04
C VAL A 242 -53.02 42.32 -6.46
N MET A 243 -51.86 42.82 -6.89
CA MET A 243 -51.71 44.22 -7.35
C MET A 243 -52.26 44.45 -8.77
N LYS A 244 -52.04 43.51 -9.71
CA LYS A 244 -52.56 43.62 -11.08
C LYS A 244 -54.08 43.51 -11.11
N ILE A 245 -54.67 42.63 -10.30
CA ILE A 245 -56.12 42.50 -10.16
C ILE A 245 -56.69 43.72 -9.45
N ALA A 246 -56.06 44.25 -8.40
CA ALA A 246 -56.53 45.46 -7.73
C ALA A 246 -56.66 46.66 -8.69
N GLY A 247 -55.64 46.92 -9.52
CA GLY A 247 -55.68 47.98 -10.53
C GLY A 247 -56.73 47.75 -11.64
N LYS A 248 -56.93 46.50 -12.07
CA LYS A 248 -57.99 46.14 -13.03
C LYS A 248 -59.41 46.17 -12.43
N VAL A 249 -59.53 45.88 -11.14
CA VAL A 249 -60.80 45.94 -10.41
C VAL A 249 -61.20 47.40 -10.19
N LEU A 250 -60.24 48.27 -9.87
CA LEU A 250 -60.47 49.72 -9.77
C LEU A 250 -61.06 50.29 -11.08
N SER A 251 -60.52 49.91 -12.25
CA SER A 251 -61.03 50.39 -13.54
C SER A 251 -62.45 49.90 -13.87
N LYS A 252 -62.87 48.75 -13.34
CA LYS A 252 -64.25 48.23 -13.46
C LYS A 252 -65.22 48.83 -12.44
N ILE A 253 -64.73 49.29 -11.29
CA ILE A 253 -65.57 49.86 -10.21
C ILE A 253 -65.91 51.33 -10.45
N VAL A 254 -65.01 52.12 -11.07
CA VAL A 254 -65.24 53.56 -11.33
C VAL A 254 -66.61 53.85 -11.98
N PRO A 255 -67.07 53.12 -13.03
CA PRO A 255 -68.40 53.32 -13.60
C PRO A 255 -69.56 52.99 -12.65
N VAL A 256 -69.38 52.00 -11.77
CA VAL A 256 -70.40 51.55 -10.80
C VAL A 256 -70.64 52.60 -9.72
N VAL A 257 -69.59 53.30 -9.30
CA VAL A 257 -69.69 54.40 -8.31
C VAL A 257 -70.64 55.50 -8.81
N GLY A 258 -70.58 55.85 -10.09
CA GLY A 258 -71.51 56.82 -10.70
C GLY A 258 -72.98 56.39 -10.59
N TRP A 259 -73.26 55.10 -10.75
CA TRP A 259 -74.61 54.55 -10.58
C TRP A 259 -75.04 54.48 -9.11
N LEU A 260 -74.14 54.07 -8.21
CA LEU A 260 -74.41 54.03 -6.77
C LEU A 260 -74.77 55.41 -6.20
N LEU A 261 -74.09 56.46 -6.65
CA LEU A 261 -74.37 57.85 -6.26
C LEU A 261 -75.78 58.32 -6.66
N LEU A 262 -76.33 57.77 -7.75
CA LEU A 262 -77.69 58.07 -8.23
C LEU A 262 -78.75 57.23 -7.52
N ALA A 263 -78.44 55.98 -7.17
CA ALA A 263 -79.41 55.02 -6.64
C ALA A 263 -79.67 55.14 -5.13
N PHE A 264 -78.72 55.71 -4.35
CA PHE A 264 -78.78 55.70 -2.88
C PHE A 264 -78.71 57.10 -2.26
N GLU A 265 -79.50 57.33 -1.21
CA GLU A 265 -79.50 58.56 -0.42
C GLU A 265 -78.32 58.66 0.57
N VAL A 266 -78.03 59.85 1.12
CA VAL A 266 -76.90 60.06 2.06
C VAL A 266 -77.00 59.16 3.30
N TYR A 267 -78.23 58.80 3.69
CA TYR A 267 -78.52 57.97 4.87
C TYR A 267 -78.53 56.46 4.60
N ASP A 268 -78.58 56.03 3.33
CA ASP A 268 -78.56 54.61 2.94
C ASP A 268 -77.14 54.12 2.63
N MET A 269 -76.22 54.43 3.55
CA MET A 269 -74.79 54.11 3.41
C MET A 269 -74.54 52.60 3.44
N THR A 270 -75.37 51.85 4.17
CA THR A 270 -75.28 50.40 4.28
C THR A 270 -75.59 49.71 2.96
N GLY A 271 -76.66 50.12 2.24
CA GLY A 271 -77.00 49.54 0.93
C GLY A 271 -75.97 49.85 -0.15
N ALA A 272 -75.46 51.09 -0.19
CA ALA A 272 -74.41 51.51 -1.11
C ALA A 272 -73.09 50.75 -0.88
N ARG A 273 -72.74 50.53 0.39
CA ARG A 273 -71.56 49.76 0.78
C ARG A 273 -71.67 48.30 0.37
N ASP A 274 -72.78 47.64 0.72
CA ASP A 274 -73.00 46.22 0.41
C ASP A 274 -72.93 45.98 -1.11
N ARG A 275 -73.47 46.93 -1.91
CA ARG A 275 -73.43 46.85 -3.36
C ARG A 275 -72.02 47.11 -3.94
N LEU A 276 -71.26 48.04 -3.37
CA LEU A 276 -69.87 48.28 -3.76
C LEU A 276 -68.98 47.07 -3.43
N GLU A 277 -69.13 46.50 -2.23
CA GLU A 277 -68.43 45.27 -1.82
C GLU A 277 -68.76 44.10 -2.77
N GLU A 278 -70.03 43.97 -3.17
CA GLU A 278 -70.44 42.90 -4.10
C GLU A 278 -69.83 43.04 -5.50
N GLU A 279 -69.78 44.27 -6.03
CA GLU A 279 -69.13 44.52 -7.32
C GLU A 279 -67.60 44.40 -7.25
N MET A 280 -66.98 44.73 -6.09
CA MET A 280 -65.56 44.43 -5.81
C MET A 280 -65.29 42.92 -5.82
N ARG A 281 -66.13 42.12 -5.15
CA ARG A 281 -66.01 40.65 -5.13
C ARG A 281 -66.16 40.06 -6.53
N LYS A 282 -67.20 40.46 -7.26
CA LYS A 282 -67.49 39.96 -8.61
C LYS A 282 -66.38 40.31 -9.60
N SER A 283 -65.95 41.58 -9.60
CA SER A 283 -64.88 42.05 -10.49
C SER A 283 -63.54 41.36 -10.20
N PHE A 284 -63.21 41.15 -8.93
CA PHE A 284 -62.00 40.41 -8.53
C PHE A 284 -62.07 38.95 -8.99
N TYR A 285 -63.20 38.28 -8.77
CA TYR A 285 -63.36 36.87 -9.10
C TYR A 285 -63.30 36.60 -10.61
N GLU A 286 -63.88 37.48 -11.43
CA GLU A 286 -63.79 37.41 -12.89
C GLU A 286 -62.35 37.57 -13.39
N GLU A 287 -61.62 38.58 -12.91
CA GLU A 287 -60.21 38.77 -13.27
C GLU A 287 -59.33 37.62 -12.75
N TYR A 288 -59.65 37.09 -11.57
CA TYR A 288 -58.94 35.94 -11.00
C TYR A 288 -59.07 34.69 -11.87
N LYS A 289 -60.28 34.38 -12.37
CA LYS A 289 -60.50 33.23 -13.27
C LYS A 289 -59.80 33.38 -14.62
N LEU A 290 -59.72 34.60 -15.14
CA LEU A 290 -59.04 34.88 -16.41
C LEU A 290 -57.53 34.70 -16.30
N GLU A 291 -56.94 35.12 -15.17
CA GLU A 291 -55.49 35.08 -14.97
C GLU A 291 -55.00 33.73 -14.40
N ILE A 292 -55.72 33.13 -13.45
CA ILE A 292 -55.41 31.80 -12.91
C ILE A 292 -56.35 30.78 -13.50
N ASN A 293 -55.85 29.97 -14.43
CA ASN A 293 -56.49 28.75 -14.91
C ASN A 293 -55.42 27.69 -15.25
N ALA A 294 -55.83 26.44 -15.47
CA ALA A 294 -54.88 25.35 -15.76
C ALA A 294 -54.02 25.64 -17.00
N GLU A 295 -54.57 26.34 -18.00
CA GLU A 295 -53.85 26.69 -19.22
C GLU A 295 -52.79 27.77 -18.98
N SER A 296 -53.12 28.81 -18.20
CA SER A 296 -52.19 29.87 -17.83
C SER A 296 -51.06 29.38 -16.93
N LEU A 297 -51.35 28.44 -16.02
CA LEU A 297 -50.34 27.88 -15.11
C LEU A 297 -49.38 26.91 -15.81
N TRP A 298 -49.88 26.07 -16.72
CA TRP A 298 -49.07 25.02 -17.34
C TRP A 298 -48.37 25.49 -18.63
N TRP A 299 -49.08 26.19 -19.51
CA TRP A 299 -48.63 26.47 -20.88
C TRP A 299 -48.14 27.90 -21.12
N LYS A 300 -48.64 28.89 -20.38
CA LYS A 300 -48.24 30.29 -20.61
C LYS A 300 -46.94 30.62 -19.88
N SER A 301 -46.12 31.43 -20.55
CA SER A 301 -44.98 32.10 -19.94
C SER A 301 -45.42 33.39 -19.25
N GLU A 302 -44.70 33.76 -18.18
CA GLU A 302 -45.04 34.90 -17.32
C GLU A 302 -44.97 36.24 -18.06
N ASP A 303 -43.92 36.45 -18.87
CA ASP A 303 -43.62 37.72 -19.56
C ASP A 303 -43.40 37.55 -21.08
N GLY A 304 -43.84 36.42 -21.66
CA GLY A 304 -43.54 36.06 -23.06
C GLY A 304 -42.08 35.63 -23.31
N SER A 305 -41.17 35.84 -22.35
CA SER A 305 -39.73 35.56 -22.45
C SER A 305 -39.22 34.49 -21.47
N SER A 306 -39.93 34.21 -20.38
CA SER A 306 -39.63 33.14 -19.43
C SER A 306 -40.14 31.78 -19.93
N LEU A 307 -39.56 30.68 -19.43
CA LEU A 307 -40.06 29.34 -19.73
C LEU A 307 -41.38 29.11 -18.99
N SER A 308 -42.32 28.43 -19.65
CA SER A 308 -43.53 27.93 -18.98
C SER A 308 -43.18 26.83 -17.97
N MET A 309 -44.08 26.59 -17.01
CA MET A 309 -43.92 25.49 -16.04
C MET A 309 -43.66 24.15 -16.75
N ARG A 310 -44.38 23.89 -17.83
CA ARG A 310 -44.20 22.71 -18.68
C ARG A 310 -42.80 22.60 -19.28
N GLU A 311 -42.28 23.68 -19.86
CA GLU A 311 -40.97 23.66 -20.52
C GLU A 311 -39.82 23.50 -19.53
N GLU A 312 -39.94 24.10 -18.35
CA GLU A 312 -38.95 23.95 -17.28
C GLU A 312 -38.90 22.52 -16.76
N ILE A 313 -40.08 21.92 -16.53
CA ILE A 313 -40.22 20.51 -16.14
C ILE A 313 -39.63 19.57 -17.21
N ASP A 314 -39.98 19.78 -18.49
CA ASP A 314 -39.47 19.00 -19.61
C ASP A 314 -37.95 19.09 -19.74
N ARG A 315 -37.37 20.28 -19.54
CA ARG A 315 -35.91 20.49 -19.54
C ARG A 315 -35.22 19.72 -18.40
N ASN A 316 -35.81 19.71 -17.21
CA ASN A 316 -35.27 19.01 -16.06
C ASN A 316 -35.37 17.49 -16.23
N ILE A 317 -36.50 16.97 -16.73
CA ILE A 317 -36.67 15.55 -17.06
C ILE A 317 -35.63 15.11 -18.10
N ALA A 318 -35.43 15.90 -19.16
CA ALA A 318 -34.45 15.60 -20.19
C ALA A 318 -33.02 15.50 -19.62
N SER A 319 -32.65 16.41 -18.72
CA SER A 319 -31.35 16.38 -18.02
C SER A 319 -31.20 15.14 -17.15
N LEU A 320 -32.22 14.82 -16.34
CA LEU A 320 -32.22 13.65 -15.45
C LEU A 320 -32.10 12.33 -16.22
N LEU A 321 -32.93 12.12 -17.24
CA LEU A 321 -32.91 10.89 -18.04
C LEU A 321 -31.57 10.72 -18.80
N LYS A 322 -31.01 11.81 -19.34
CA LYS A 322 -29.71 11.77 -20.02
C LYS A 322 -28.57 11.45 -19.07
N ASN A 323 -28.61 11.97 -17.85
CA ASN A 323 -27.63 11.63 -16.82
C ASN A 323 -27.80 10.18 -16.34
N TRP A 324 -29.04 9.71 -16.22
CA TRP A 324 -29.34 8.32 -15.89
C TRP A 324 -28.81 7.33 -16.93
N GLU A 325 -28.97 7.62 -18.22
CA GLU A 325 -28.40 6.80 -19.29
C GLU A 325 -26.87 6.70 -19.19
N LYS A 326 -26.18 7.82 -18.88
CA LYS A 326 -24.72 7.81 -18.67
C LYS A 326 -24.31 6.93 -17.50
N ILE A 327 -25.10 6.91 -16.42
CA ILE A 327 -24.84 6.07 -15.25
C ILE A 327 -25.04 4.61 -15.60
N CYS A 328 -26.11 4.26 -16.33
CA CYS A 328 -26.32 2.90 -16.81
C CYS A 328 -25.14 2.43 -17.66
N LYS A 329 -24.57 3.31 -18.50
CA LYS A 329 -23.34 3.03 -19.27
C LYS A 329 -22.12 2.83 -18.37
N SER A 330 -21.92 3.67 -17.36
CA SER A 330 -20.80 3.53 -16.39
C SER A 330 -20.92 2.25 -15.56
N GLU A 331 -22.11 1.98 -15.03
CA GLU A 331 -22.41 0.76 -14.27
C GLU A 331 -22.14 -0.47 -15.14
N ALA A 332 -22.63 -0.46 -16.38
CA ALA A 332 -22.39 -1.54 -17.34
C ALA A 332 -20.90 -1.72 -17.65
N ALA A 333 -20.15 -0.65 -17.88
CA ALA A 333 -18.71 -0.71 -18.10
C ALA A 333 -17.96 -1.28 -16.88
N SER A 334 -18.28 -0.83 -15.67
CA SER A 334 -17.72 -1.34 -14.41
C SER A 334 -18.04 -2.82 -14.20
N MET A 335 -19.24 -3.26 -14.57
CA MET A 335 -19.62 -4.68 -14.60
C MET A 335 -18.81 -5.48 -15.62
N ILE A 336 -18.69 -5.00 -16.86
CA ILE A 336 -17.88 -5.67 -17.90
C ILE A 336 -16.43 -5.82 -17.43
N GLN A 337 -15.83 -4.75 -16.90
CA GLN A 337 -14.46 -4.76 -16.39
C GLN A 337 -14.28 -5.75 -15.23
N SER A 338 -15.27 -5.88 -14.34
CA SER A 338 -15.15 -6.73 -13.16
C SER A 338 -15.56 -8.19 -13.41
N ALA A 339 -16.18 -8.50 -14.55
CA ALA A 339 -16.72 -9.83 -14.83
C ALA A 339 -15.64 -10.93 -14.81
N HIS A 340 -14.43 -10.64 -15.29
CA HIS A 340 -13.31 -11.57 -15.24
C HIS A 340 -12.86 -11.87 -13.79
N ILE A 341 -12.95 -10.89 -12.89
CA ILE A 341 -12.61 -11.04 -11.47
C ILE A 341 -13.68 -11.85 -10.75
N LEU A 342 -14.96 -11.51 -10.99
CA LEU A 342 -16.10 -12.17 -10.33
C LEU A 342 -16.29 -13.61 -10.78
N SER A 343 -15.94 -13.93 -12.03
CA SER A 343 -16.02 -15.28 -12.55
C SER A 343 -14.95 -16.20 -11.97
N PHE A 344 -13.81 -15.62 -11.58
CA PHE A 344 -12.65 -16.35 -11.09
C PHE A 344 -12.92 -17.15 -9.81
N SER A 345 -13.76 -16.65 -8.89
CA SER A 345 -13.95 -17.31 -7.58
C SER A 345 -15.32 -17.06 -6.92
N GLN A 346 -15.90 -18.11 -6.33
CA GLN A 346 -17.12 -18.02 -5.53
C GLN A 346 -16.95 -17.16 -4.26
N PRO A 347 -15.88 -17.31 -3.46
CA PRO A 347 -15.58 -16.39 -2.34
C PRO A 347 -15.66 -14.90 -2.68
N VAL A 348 -15.18 -14.50 -3.87
CA VAL A 348 -15.24 -13.11 -4.33
C VAL A 348 -16.68 -12.68 -4.59
N ARG A 349 -17.48 -13.54 -5.22
CA ARG A 349 -18.91 -13.29 -5.44
C ARG A 349 -19.68 -13.18 -4.13
N ASP A 350 -19.39 -14.05 -3.16
CA ASP A 350 -20.04 -14.06 -1.85
C ASP A 350 -19.72 -12.78 -1.07
N TYR A 351 -18.48 -12.30 -1.13
CA TYR A 351 -18.08 -11.03 -0.54
C TYR A 351 -18.81 -9.85 -1.18
N VAL A 352 -18.84 -9.77 -2.51
CA VAL A 352 -19.55 -8.71 -3.23
C VAL A 352 -21.04 -8.73 -2.90
N ALA A 353 -21.67 -9.91 -2.89
CA ALA A 353 -23.08 -10.06 -2.52
C ALA A 353 -23.34 -9.61 -1.07
N LYS A 354 -22.44 -9.93 -0.13
CA LYS A 354 -22.53 -9.54 1.27
C LYS A 354 -22.40 -8.03 1.46
N GLU A 355 -21.47 -7.38 0.75
CA GLU A 355 -21.29 -5.92 0.81
C GLU A 355 -22.50 -5.18 0.24
N ILE A 356 -23.06 -5.65 -0.87
CA ILE A 356 -24.30 -5.09 -1.44
C ILE A 356 -25.47 -5.28 -0.48
N ALA A 357 -25.56 -6.44 0.18
CA ALA A 357 -26.60 -6.72 1.17
C ALA A 357 -26.52 -5.79 2.40
N LYS A 358 -25.31 -5.39 2.81
CA LYS A 358 -25.07 -4.39 3.87
C LYS A 358 -25.42 -2.96 3.47
N GLY A 359 -25.70 -2.71 2.20
CA GLY A 359 -26.05 -1.39 1.67
C GLY A 359 -24.89 -0.63 1.04
N SER A 360 -23.73 -1.27 0.82
CA SER A 360 -22.62 -0.67 0.08
C SER A 360 -23.00 -0.40 -1.38
N GLU A 361 -22.49 0.70 -1.95
CA GLU A 361 -22.72 1.05 -3.35
C GLU A 361 -22.05 0.03 -4.29
N PHE A 362 -22.74 -0.35 -5.36
CA PHE A 362 -22.33 -1.45 -6.22
C PHE A 362 -21.06 -1.17 -7.04
N GLU A 363 -20.99 -0.02 -7.71
CA GLU A 363 -19.84 0.35 -8.54
C GLU A 363 -18.53 0.49 -7.72
N PRO A 364 -18.51 1.16 -6.54
CA PRO A 364 -17.32 1.19 -5.68
C PRO A 364 -16.86 -0.19 -5.21
N VAL A 365 -17.78 -1.10 -4.90
CA VAL A 365 -17.44 -2.48 -4.53
C VAL A 365 -16.75 -3.20 -5.69
N LEU A 366 -17.24 -3.03 -6.92
CA LEU A 366 -16.61 -3.59 -8.11
C LEU A 366 -15.23 -2.99 -8.38
N GLN A 367 -15.07 -1.67 -8.28
CA GLN A 367 -13.78 -1.00 -8.42
C GLN A 367 -12.77 -1.48 -7.37
N LYS A 368 -13.21 -1.69 -6.12
CA LYS A 368 -12.38 -2.27 -5.06
C LYS A 368 -11.88 -3.67 -5.43
N MET A 369 -12.74 -4.50 -6.02
CA MET A 369 -12.33 -5.82 -6.51
C MET A 369 -11.28 -5.71 -7.63
N GLY A 370 -11.42 -4.72 -8.52
CA GLY A 370 -10.40 -4.37 -9.51
C GLY A 370 -9.03 -4.08 -8.89
N ILE A 371 -8.98 -3.20 -7.89
CA ILE A 371 -7.73 -2.84 -7.21
C ILE A 371 -7.10 -4.05 -6.50
N LEU A 372 -7.93 -4.88 -5.84
CA LEU A 372 -7.44 -6.09 -5.19
C LEU A 372 -6.93 -7.11 -6.21
N TRP A 373 -7.59 -7.25 -7.36
CA TRP A 373 -7.14 -8.12 -8.43
C TRP A 373 -5.81 -7.66 -9.02
N ASP A 374 -5.61 -6.36 -9.22
CA ASP A 374 -4.34 -5.83 -9.73
C ASP A 374 -3.15 -6.12 -8.80
N ALA A 375 -3.40 -6.13 -7.48
CA ALA A 375 -2.39 -6.39 -6.47
C ALA A 375 -2.15 -7.90 -6.23
N PHE A 376 -3.21 -8.70 -6.17
CA PHE A 376 -3.14 -10.09 -5.70
C PHE A 376 -3.39 -11.14 -6.80
N GLY A 377 -4.04 -10.75 -7.89
CA GLY A 377 -4.44 -11.64 -8.98
C GLY A 377 -5.14 -12.90 -8.47
N PRO A 378 -4.70 -14.10 -8.90
CA PRO A 378 -5.29 -15.37 -8.46
C PRO A 378 -5.38 -15.61 -6.96
N LEU A 379 -4.53 -14.96 -6.15
CA LEU A 379 -4.53 -15.11 -4.70
C LEU A 379 -5.83 -14.61 -4.07
N LEU A 380 -6.54 -13.69 -4.74
CA LEU A 380 -7.84 -13.17 -4.32
C LEU A 380 -8.89 -14.28 -4.13
N ALA A 381 -8.76 -15.41 -4.83
CA ALA A 381 -9.66 -16.56 -4.70
C ALA A 381 -9.35 -17.48 -3.53
N GLN A 382 -8.13 -17.41 -3.00
CA GLN A 382 -7.58 -18.41 -2.07
C GLN A 382 -7.53 -17.87 -0.63
N GLY A 383 -7.54 -16.55 -0.46
CA GLY A 383 -7.46 -15.87 0.83
C GLY A 383 -8.76 -15.17 1.24
N PRO A 384 -8.95 -14.92 2.55
CA PRO A 384 -10.02 -14.05 3.03
C PRO A 384 -9.80 -12.61 2.56
N ILE A 385 -10.83 -12.03 1.92
CA ILE A 385 -10.75 -10.70 1.30
C ILE A 385 -10.42 -9.61 2.32
N ASP A 386 -10.96 -9.68 3.54
CA ASP A 386 -10.66 -8.73 4.61
C ASP A 386 -9.15 -8.67 4.97
N VAL A 387 -8.45 -9.81 4.89
CA VAL A 387 -7.00 -9.86 5.13
C VAL A 387 -6.22 -9.28 3.96
N LEU A 388 -6.63 -9.60 2.73
CA LEU A 388 -6.04 -9.03 1.51
C LEU A 388 -6.18 -7.50 1.48
N GLU A 389 -7.31 -6.98 1.95
CA GLU A 389 -7.51 -5.55 2.13
C GLU A 389 -6.55 -4.95 3.15
N SER A 390 -6.37 -5.61 4.29
CA SER A 390 -5.38 -5.19 5.29
C SER A 390 -3.96 -5.16 4.73
N ILE A 391 -3.58 -6.17 3.94
CA ILE A 391 -2.29 -6.24 3.26
C ILE A 391 -2.14 -5.08 2.28
N LEU A 392 -3.16 -4.83 1.44
CA LEU A 392 -3.14 -3.74 0.46
C LEU A 392 -2.97 -2.36 1.11
N ILE A 393 -3.62 -2.14 2.26
CA ILE A 393 -3.53 -0.88 3.01
C ILE A 393 -2.14 -0.74 3.66
N SER A 394 -1.57 -1.85 4.13
CA SER A 394 -0.31 -1.87 4.88
C SER A 394 0.94 -1.91 3.98
N ALA A 395 0.78 -2.30 2.71
CA ALA A 395 1.88 -2.41 1.76
C ALA A 395 2.41 -1.02 1.35
N PRO A 396 3.73 -0.76 1.52
CA PRO A 396 4.34 0.51 1.09
C PRO A 396 4.32 0.71 -0.43
N ASP A 397 4.62 -0.35 -1.19
CA ASP A 397 4.58 -0.36 -2.65
C ASP A 397 3.69 -1.49 -3.19
N ARG A 398 2.81 -1.13 -4.12
CA ARG A 398 1.90 -2.04 -4.82
C ARG A 398 2.62 -2.94 -5.82
N ASN A 399 3.73 -2.47 -6.41
CA ASN A 399 4.50 -3.28 -7.36
C ASN A 399 5.17 -4.45 -6.67
N ASP A 400 5.81 -4.20 -5.53
CA ASP A 400 6.39 -5.22 -4.68
C ASP A 400 5.33 -6.19 -4.18
N LEU A 401 4.18 -5.69 -3.73
CA LEU A 401 3.06 -6.54 -3.35
C LEU A 401 2.59 -7.46 -4.48
N ARG A 402 2.54 -6.95 -5.72
CA ARG A 402 2.17 -7.75 -6.90
C ARG A 402 3.19 -8.83 -7.22
N ILE A 403 4.48 -8.53 -7.08
CA ILE A 403 5.56 -9.50 -7.26
C ILE A 403 5.46 -10.60 -6.19
N LEU A 404 5.31 -10.22 -4.91
CA LEU A 404 5.17 -11.14 -3.79
C LEU A 404 3.93 -12.03 -3.95
N SER A 405 2.78 -11.45 -4.28
CA SER A 405 1.53 -12.18 -4.46
C SER A 405 1.64 -13.23 -5.57
N LYS A 406 2.31 -12.88 -6.68
CA LYS A 406 2.51 -13.79 -7.80
C LYS A 406 3.44 -14.96 -7.47
N VAL A 407 4.53 -14.72 -6.74
CA VAL A 407 5.57 -15.73 -6.51
C VAL A 407 5.31 -16.56 -5.25
N MET A 408 4.82 -15.93 -4.17
CA MET A 408 4.57 -16.61 -2.90
C MET A 408 3.19 -17.26 -2.83
N GLY A 409 2.19 -16.69 -3.52
CA GLY A 409 0.80 -17.16 -3.45
C GLY A 409 0.29 -17.23 -2.00
N PRO A 410 -0.33 -18.35 -1.56
CA PRO A 410 -0.86 -18.50 -0.20
C PRO A 410 0.13 -18.26 0.93
N ARG A 411 1.43 -18.53 0.72
CA ARG A 411 2.47 -18.31 1.74
C ARG A 411 2.57 -16.84 2.15
N LEU A 412 2.21 -15.89 1.26
CA LEU A 412 2.16 -14.47 1.60
C LEU A 412 1.19 -14.22 2.77
N LEU A 413 0.04 -14.88 2.77
CA LEU A 413 -0.98 -14.73 3.80
C LEU A 413 -0.51 -15.31 5.14
N GLU A 414 0.21 -16.42 5.11
CA GLU A 414 0.77 -17.05 6.31
C GLU A 414 1.84 -16.16 6.95
N ILE A 415 2.77 -15.64 6.16
CA ILE A 415 3.84 -14.76 6.67
C ILE A 415 3.26 -13.43 7.15
N TYR A 416 2.32 -12.83 6.40
CA TYR A 416 1.67 -11.60 6.85
C TYR A 416 0.83 -11.81 8.13
N LYS A 417 0.21 -12.98 8.31
CA LYS A 417 -0.50 -13.27 9.56
C LYS A 417 0.45 -13.32 10.77
N ASN A 418 1.68 -13.77 10.57
CA ASN A 418 2.67 -13.87 11.64
C ASN A 418 3.34 -12.52 11.96
N TYR A 419 3.66 -11.73 10.94
CA TYR A 419 4.51 -10.53 11.10
C TYR A 419 3.85 -9.20 10.70
N GLY A 420 2.68 -9.24 10.05
CA GLY A 420 1.90 -8.07 9.68
C GLY A 420 2.67 -7.05 8.82
N ILE A 421 2.50 -5.78 9.17
CA ILE A 421 3.10 -4.65 8.45
C ILE A 421 4.63 -4.64 8.49
N ASP A 422 5.25 -5.19 9.54
CA ASP A 422 6.72 -5.20 9.68
C ASP A 422 7.39 -6.03 8.60
N PHE A 423 6.75 -7.13 8.18
CA PHE A 423 7.21 -7.91 7.05
C PHE A 423 7.16 -7.10 5.74
N LEU A 424 6.03 -6.43 5.46
CA LEU A 424 5.88 -5.68 4.21
C LEU A 424 6.86 -4.49 4.13
N GLN A 425 7.06 -3.79 5.25
CA GLN A 425 8.04 -2.69 5.33
C GLN A 425 9.48 -3.18 5.22
N GLY A 426 9.79 -4.32 5.86
CA GLY A 426 11.10 -4.93 5.77
C GLY A 426 11.43 -5.38 4.33
N VAL A 427 10.47 -6.00 3.65
CA VAL A 427 10.63 -6.44 2.26
C VAL A 427 10.74 -5.27 1.29
N ASP A 428 9.97 -4.20 1.47
CA ASP A 428 10.07 -2.98 0.63
C ASP A 428 11.48 -2.37 0.67
N ARG A 429 12.10 -2.33 1.85
CA ARG A 429 13.50 -1.87 2.00
C ARG A 429 14.53 -2.81 1.38
N LEU A 430 14.23 -4.10 1.35
CA LEU A 430 15.06 -5.12 0.73
C LEU A 430 14.88 -5.16 -0.79
N GLY A 431 13.69 -4.78 -1.26
CA GLY A 431 13.14 -5.06 -2.58
C GLY A 431 12.54 -6.46 -2.67
N ALA A 432 11.30 -6.56 -3.14
CA ALA A 432 10.61 -7.85 -3.30
C ALA A 432 11.41 -8.88 -4.12
N GLN A 433 12.11 -8.43 -5.18
CA GLN A 433 12.93 -9.34 -5.98
C GLN A 433 14.09 -9.95 -5.17
N ASN A 434 14.76 -9.15 -4.34
CA ASN A 434 15.87 -9.62 -3.51
C ASN A 434 15.40 -10.57 -2.42
N PHE A 435 14.26 -10.28 -1.78
CA PHE A 435 13.62 -11.20 -0.85
C PHE A 435 13.36 -12.58 -1.50
N LEU A 436 12.86 -12.57 -2.74
CA LEU A 436 12.55 -13.81 -3.48
C LEU A 436 13.80 -14.57 -4.00
N THR A 437 15.00 -14.01 -3.89
CA THR A 437 16.22 -14.71 -4.35
C THR A 437 16.66 -15.86 -3.44
N SER A 438 16.14 -15.93 -2.20
CA SER A 438 16.54 -16.94 -1.23
C SER A 438 15.34 -17.36 -0.37
N GLU A 439 15.05 -18.67 -0.32
CA GLU A 439 14.04 -19.23 0.59
C GLU A 439 14.40 -19.02 2.07
N GLU A 440 15.65 -18.70 2.37
CA GLU A 440 16.09 -18.44 3.73
C GLU A 440 15.44 -17.17 4.31
N TRP A 441 15.02 -16.22 3.47
CA TRP A 441 14.26 -15.05 3.90
C TRP A 441 12.84 -15.39 4.37
N SER A 442 12.25 -16.45 3.80
CA SER A 442 10.91 -16.93 4.14
C SER A 442 10.93 -18.03 5.20
N ASN A 443 12.10 -18.37 5.75
CA ASN A 443 12.23 -19.31 6.85
C ASN A 443 11.81 -18.64 8.18
N THR A 444 11.13 -19.40 9.05
CA THR A 444 10.56 -18.90 10.33
C THR A 444 11.61 -18.52 11.38
N GLU A 445 12.89 -18.74 11.11
CA GLU A 445 14.00 -18.35 11.99
C GLU A 445 14.25 -16.83 12.00
N ILE A 446 13.79 -16.11 10.96
CA ILE A 446 13.92 -14.66 10.87
C ILE A 446 12.66 -14.01 11.45
N ASP A 447 12.83 -13.29 12.55
CA ASP A 447 11.77 -12.47 13.13
C ASP A 447 11.72 -11.10 12.45
N TRP A 448 10.69 -10.87 11.63
CA TRP A 448 10.51 -9.63 10.89
C TRP A 448 10.17 -8.44 11.80
N HIS A 449 9.63 -8.65 13.00
CA HIS A 449 9.39 -7.55 13.95
C HIS A 449 10.71 -6.95 14.42
N LEU A 450 11.68 -7.82 14.74
CA LEU A 450 13.02 -7.39 15.15
C LEU A 450 13.81 -6.85 13.96
N LEU A 451 13.77 -7.56 12.83
CA LEU A 451 14.52 -7.19 11.65
C LEU A 451 14.07 -5.84 11.07
N ASN A 452 12.77 -5.55 11.01
CA ASN A 452 12.28 -4.28 10.46
C ASN A 452 12.84 -3.06 11.22
N GLY A 453 12.97 -3.17 12.54
CA GLY A 453 13.60 -2.14 13.38
C GLY A 453 15.06 -1.91 13.03
N ASP A 454 15.82 -2.97 12.80
CA ASP A 454 17.22 -2.91 12.41
C ASP A 454 17.40 -2.39 10.97
N LEU A 455 16.52 -2.81 10.05
CA LEU A 455 16.51 -2.34 8.66
C LEU A 455 16.17 -0.86 8.54
N ALA A 456 15.61 -0.22 9.57
CA ALA A 456 15.36 1.23 9.56
C ALA A 456 16.65 2.06 9.47
N TYR A 457 17.78 1.48 9.85
CA TYR A 457 19.09 2.11 9.80
C TYR A 457 19.89 1.72 8.55
N VAL A 458 19.33 0.89 7.68
CA VAL A 458 19.97 0.40 6.46
C VAL A 458 19.40 1.17 5.26
N PRO A 459 20.24 1.66 4.32
CA PRO A 459 19.75 2.25 3.07
C PRO A 459 18.93 1.25 2.25
N ASN A 460 18.05 1.74 1.37
CA ASN A 460 17.26 0.86 0.50
C ASN A 460 18.19 -0.03 -0.36
N LEU A 461 17.94 -1.33 -0.34
CA LEU A 461 18.74 -2.35 -1.02
C LEU A 461 18.06 -2.92 -2.28
N SER A 462 16.89 -2.41 -2.67
CA SER A 462 16.07 -2.95 -3.77
C SER A 462 16.85 -3.20 -5.07
N GLU A 463 17.80 -2.32 -5.41
CA GLU A 463 18.62 -2.43 -6.62
C GLU A 463 19.97 -3.16 -6.41
N ASN A 464 20.33 -3.52 -5.17
CA ASN A 464 21.62 -4.12 -4.84
C ASN A 464 21.49 -5.54 -4.29
N ARG A 465 21.42 -6.51 -5.22
CA ARG A 465 21.29 -7.94 -4.90
C ARG A 465 22.44 -8.47 -4.04
N GLU A 466 23.67 -8.04 -4.28
CA GLU A 466 24.82 -8.50 -3.48
C GLU A 466 24.72 -8.00 -2.04
N ALA A 467 24.35 -6.73 -1.84
CA ALA A 467 24.13 -6.20 -0.49
C ALA A 467 23.02 -6.95 0.25
N ALA A 468 21.91 -7.26 -0.42
CA ALA A 468 20.83 -8.07 0.17
C ALA A 468 21.32 -9.48 0.58
N ILE A 469 22.13 -10.13 -0.25
CA ILE A 469 22.71 -11.45 0.07
C ILE A 469 23.68 -11.35 1.26
N GLY A 470 24.46 -10.27 1.35
CA GLY A 470 25.34 -10.00 2.50
C GLY A 470 24.57 -9.71 3.79
N LEU A 471 23.49 -8.93 3.70
CA LEU A 471 22.56 -8.66 4.79
C LEU A 471 21.96 -9.95 5.36
N LEU A 472 21.53 -10.88 4.50
CA LEU A 472 21.03 -12.19 4.93
C LEU A 472 22.07 -12.95 5.78
N ALA A 473 23.35 -12.90 5.39
CA ALA A 473 24.42 -13.53 6.16
C ALA A 473 24.63 -12.85 7.53
N LEU A 474 24.55 -11.51 7.59
CA LEU A 474 24.62 -10.74 8.83
C LEU A 474 23.48 -11.08 9.79
N VAL A 475 22.25 -11.15 9.28
CA VAL A 475 21.04 -11.48 10.06
C VAL A 475 21.14 -12.88 10.66
N LYS A 476 21.57 -13.87 9.86
CA LYS A 476 21.75 -15.26 10.32
C LYS A 476 22.76 -15.40 11.47
N GLU A 477 23.84 -14.64 11.40
CA GLU A 477 24.90 -14.64 12.43
C GLU A 477 24.60 -13.66 13.59
N LYS A 478 23.40 -13.05 13.61
CA LYS A 478 22.93 -12.07 14.61
C LYS A 478 23.91 -10.91 14.78
N VAL A 479 24.39 -10.36 13.67
CA VAL A 479 25.33 -9.24 13.63
C VAL A 479 24.57 -7.91 13.63
N PRO A 480 24.98 -6.91 14.44
CA PRO A 480 24.41 -5.57 14.37
C PRO A 480 24.61 -4.96 12.98
N VAL A 481 23.53 -4.55 12.31
CA VAL A 481 23.58 -4.00 10.95
C VAL A 481 23.60 -2.46 10.90
N LYS A 482 23.38 -1.82 12.05
CA LYS A 482 23.31 -0.36 12.17
C LYS A 482 24.63 0.29 11.75
N GLY A 483 24.55 1.21 10.78
CA GLY A 483 25.71 1.97 10.29
C GLY A 483 26.52 1.29 9.18
N LEU A 484 26.12 0.09 8.74
CA LEU A 484 26.78 -0.58 7.61
C LEU A 484 26.28 -0.04 6.27
N SER A 485 27.21 0.27 5.36
CA SER A 485 26.88 0.69 3.99
C SER A 485 26.51 -0.51 3.09
N PRO A 486 25.70 -0.31 2.03
CA PRO A 486 25.40 -1.36 1.05
C PRO A 486 26.66 -1.99 0.45
N ASP A 487 27.69 -1.19 0.16
CA ASP A 487 28.98 -1.70 -0.35
C ASP A 487 29.70 -2.62 0.65
N SER A 488 29.55 -2.34 1.95
CA SER A 488 30.12 -3.17 3.00
C SER A 488 29.40 -4.52 3.08
N MET A 489 28.08 -4.52 2.93
CA MET A 489 27.28 -5.74 2.87
C MET A 489 27.59 -6.55 1.59
N ALA A 490 27.72 -5.89 0.44
CA ALA A 490 28.01 -6.56 -0.83
C ALA A 490 29.33 -7.36 -0.81
N LYS A 491 30.34 -6.88 -0.08
CA LYS A 491 31.62 -7.59 0.12
C LYS A 491 31.47 -8.96 0.81
N ILE A 492 30.39 -9.16 1.59
CA ILE A 492 30.13 -10.41 2.32
C ILE A 492 29.54 -11.48 1.38
N ALA A 493 28.71 -11.08 0.42
CA ALA A 493 27.98 -11.99 -0.45
C ALA A 493 28.82 -13.07 -1.16
N PRO A 494 29.98 -12.75 -1.79
CA PRO A 494 30.79 -13.77 -2.47
C PRO A 494 31.55 -14.69 -1.51
N LYS A 495 31.66 -14.35 -0.21
CA LYS A 495 32.55 -15.00 0.75
C LYS A 495 31.87 -15.30 2.10
N LYS A 496 30.62 -15.77 2.05
CA LYS A 496 29.78 -16.04 3.24
C LYS A 496 30.44 -16.96 4.28
N ASP A 497 31.07 -18.04 3.84
CA ASP A 497 31.69 -19.01 4.75
C ASP A 497 32.93 -18.42 5.45
N LEU A 498 33.72 -17.63 4.73
CA LEU A 498 34.85 -16.91 5.31
C LEU A 498 34.36 -15.84 6.28
N PHE A 499 33.29 -15.10 5.93
CA PHE A 499 32.66 -14.14 6.83
C PHE A 499 32.25 -14.80 8.16
N ARG A 500 31.55 -15.94 8.12
CA ARG A 500 31.15 -16.68 9.33
C ARG A 500 32.35 -17.04 10.20
N LYS A 501 33.44 -17.54 9.58
CA LYS A 501 34.67 -17.90 10.31
C LYS A 501 35.34 -16.67 10.95
N LEU A 502 35.47 -15.57 10.20
CA LEU A 502 36.06 -14.32 10.70
C LEU A 502 35.22 -13.71 11.82
N TRP A 503 33.90 -13.67 11.65
CA TRP A 503 32.99 -13.15 12.67
C TRP A 503 33.05 -13.97 13.96
N GLY A 504 33.13 -15.31 13.86
CA GLY A 504 33.32 -16.18 15.02
C GLY A 504 34.61 -15.91 15.80
N ILE A 505 35.63 -15.33 15.16
CA ILE A 505 36.92 -14.97 15.77
C ILE A 505 36.91 -13.53 16.31
N LEU A 506 36.29 -12.60 15.57
CA LEU A 506 36.42 -11.16 15.78
C LEU A 506 35.25 -10.52 16.54
N LYS A 507 34.11 -11.21 16.72
CA LYS A 507 32.93 -10.66 17.39
C LYS A 507 33.32 -9.99 18.73
N PRO A 508 32.92 -8.71 18.96
CA PRO A 508 31.94 -7.92 18.20
C PRO A 508 32.49 -6.98 17.10
N ASP A 509 33.75 -7.08 16.67
CA ASP A 509 34.38 -6.15 15.71
C ASP A 509 33.99 -6.43 14.25
N ILE A 510 32.87 -5.84 13.82
CA ILE A 510 32.35 -5.98 12.45
C ILE A 510 33.16 -5.17 11.44
N GLU A 511 33.73 -4.03 11.84
CA GLU A 511 34.50 -3.17 10.95
C GLU A 511 35.76 -3.88 10.47
N LYS A 512 36.50 -4.50 11.40
CA LYS A 512 37.68 -5.31 11.07
C LYS A 512 37.32 -6.50 10.19
N THR A 513 36.19 -7.16 10.45
CA THR A 513 35.70 -8.27 9.63
C THR A 513 35.47 -7.83 8.17
N ILE A 514 34.80 -6.69 7.97
CA ILE A 514 34.51 -6.14 6.63
C ILE A 514 35.79 -5.66 5.93
N GLN A 515 36.72 -5.03 6.66
CA GLN A 515 38.00 -4.59 6.11
C GLN A 515 38.83 -5.77 5.60
N LEU A 516 38.90 -6.86 6.36
CA LEU A 516 39.60 -8.09 5.96
C LEU A 516 38.96 -8.73 4.71
N LEU A 517 37.63 -8.81 4.66
CA LEU A 517 36.89 -9.33 3.50
C LEU A 517 37.00 -8.44 2.27
N GLY A 518 37.09 -7.11 2.45
CA GLY A 518 37.17 -6.15 1.36
C GLY A 518 38.49 -6.18 0.59
N ASN A 519 39.54 -6.80 1.14
CA ASN A 519 40.86 -6.86 0.51
C ASN A 519 41.10 -8.23 -0.15
N LYS A 520 41.07 -8.25 -1.49
CA LYS A 520 41.26 -9.49 -2.29
C LYS A 520 42.56 -10.24 -1.98
N LYS A 521 43.65 -9.52 -1.68
CA LYS A 521 44.95 -10.14 -1.36
C LYS A 521 44.92 -10.78 0.02
N ALA A 522 44.32 -10.10 1.00
CA ALA A 522 44.17 -10.64 2.35
C ALA A 522 43.27 -11.88 2.37
N VAL A 523 42.13 -11.84 1.65
CA VAL A 523 41.16 -12.96 1.59
C VAL A 523 41.80 -14.27 1.16
N ALA A 524 42.62 -14.28 0.11
CA ALA A 524 43.27 -15.51 -0.35
C ALA A 524 44.20 -16.12 0.71
N GLY A 525 44.96 -15.28 1.42
CA GLY A 525 45.83 -15.72 2.52
C GLY A 525 45.03 -16.22 3.73
N LEU A 526 43.92 -15.54 4.07
CA LEU A 526 43.06 -15.88 5.21
C LEU A 526 42.35 -17.23 5.02
N GLU A 527 41.78 -17.49 3.84
CA GLU A 527 41.06 -18.74 3.56
C GLU A 527 41.97 -19.95 3.75
N GLU A 528 43.17 -19.90 3.17
CA GLU A 528 44.15 -20.96 3.28
C GLU A 528 44.69 -21.10 4.71
N SER A 529 45.00 -19.99 5.36
CA SER A 529 45.54 -19.99 6.73
C SER A 529 44.55 -20.59 7.73
N LEU A 530 43.26 -20.25 7.61
CA LEU A 530 42.19 -20.83 8.43
C LEU A 530 41.94 -22.31 8.12
N ALA A 531 42.23 -22.77 6.89
CA ALA A 531 42.09 -24.17 6.52
C ALA A 531 43.25 -25.03 7.05
N LEU A 532 44.48 -24.53 6.97
CA LEU A 532 45.69 -25.28 7.36
C LEU A 532 46.02 -25.15 8.85
N PHE A 533 45.87 -23.96 9.43
CA PHE A 533 46.29 -23.65 10.80
C PHE A 533 45.23 -22.82 11.55
N PRO A 534 44.01 -23.38 11.80
CA PRO A 534 42.87 -22.60 12.31
C PRO A 534 43.14 -21.92 13.65
N GLY A 535 43.85 -22.58 14.57
CA GLY A 535 44.16 -22.03 15.89
C GLY A 535 45.12 -20.84 15.84
N SER A 536 46.21 -20.97 15.08
CA SER A 536 47.21 -19.90 14.93
C SER A 536 46.67 -18.75 14.08
N ALA A 537 45.93 -19.07 13.02
CA ALA A 537 45.28 -18.07 12.18
C ALA A 537 44.31 -17.20 12.99
N ALA A 538 43.54 -17.79 13.91
CA ALA A 538 42.64 -17.03 14.79
C ALA A 538 43.37 -16.04 15.70
N VAL A 539 44.58 -16.36 16.17
CA VAL A 539 45.42 -15.43 16.95
C VAL A 539 45.83 -14.24 16.08
N PHE A 540 46.41 -14.52 14.91
CA PHE A 540 46.87 -13.47 14.00
C PHE A 540 45.73 -12.59 13.46
N ILE A 541 44.55 -13.17 13.22
CA ILE A 541 43.36 -12.42 12.82
C ILE A 541 42.91 -11.46 13.92
N ARG A 542 42.97 -11.87 15.19
CA ARG A 542 42.62 -11.00 16.33
C ARG A 542 43.61 -9.86 16.52
N GLU A 543 44.89 -10.14 16.41
CA GLU A 543 45.96 -9.16 16.68
C GLU A 543 46.21 -8.19 15.53
N TYR A 544 46.06 -8.63 14.27
CA TYR A 544 46.50 -7.84 13.11
C TYR A 544 45.36 -7.51 12.14
N GLY A 545 45.47 -6.37 11.45
CA GLY A 545 44.56 -5.93 10.39
C GLY A 545 45.04 -6.33 8.99
N THR A 546 44.43 -5.72 7.97
CA THR A 546 44.70 -6.02 6.55
C THR A 546 46.16 -5.80 6.15
N GLU A 547 46.87 -4.91 6.83
CA GLU A 547 48.26 -4.57 6.61
C GLU A 547 49.18 -5.78 6.77
N PHE A 548 48.94 -6.64 7.77
CA PHE A 548 49.72 -7.86 7.95
C PHE A 548 49.50 -8.84 6.80
N TRP A 549 48.24 -9.10 6.47
CA TRP A 549 47.84 -10.07 5.45
C TRP A 549 48.19 -9.63 4.02
N THR A 550 48.62 -8.37 3.83
CA THR A 550 49.03 -7.84 2.53
C THR A 550 50.51 -7.51 2.42
N ALA A 551 51.19 -7.19 3.52
CA ALA A 551 52.62 -6.89 3.54
C ALA A 551 53.50 -8.14 3.39
N TRP A 552 53.07 -9.27 3.94
CA TRP A 552 53.84 -10.52 3.91
C TRP A 552 53.44 -11.40 2.72
N SER A 553 54.40 -12.18 2.20
CA SER A 553 54.10 -13.16 1.16
C SER A 553 53.33 -14.35 1.73
N ARG A 554 52.59 -15.06 0.86
CA ARG A 554 51.84 -16.28 1.23
C ARG A 554 52.70 -17.28 2.00
N ALA A 555 53.93 -17.55 1.54
CA ALA A 555 54.83 -18.52 2.17
C ALA A 555 55.26 -18.06 3.58
N GLU A 556 55.56 -16.78 3.75
CA GLU A 556 55.96 -16.23 5.05
C GLU A 556 54.83 -16.25 6.07
N ILE A 557 53.59 -15.97 5.64
CA ILE A 557 52.42 -16.07 6.51
C ILE A 557 52.26 -17.52 7.01
N LEU A 558 52.34 -18.50 6.11
CA LEU A 558 52.22 -19.92 6.49
C LEU A 558 53.36 -20.36 7.42
N ASP A 559 54.59 -19.91 7.16
CA ASP A 559 55.74 -20.19 8.04
C ASP A 559 55.51 -19.60 9.44
N LEU A 560 55.03 -18.36 9.56
CA LEU A 560 54.75 -17.74 10.86
C LEU A 560 53.67 -18.49 11.65
N LEU A 561 52.60 -18.91 10.97
CA LEU A 561 51.53 -19.69 11.62
C LEU A 561 52.04 -21.04 12.09
N GLN A 562 52.87 -21.70 11.27
CA GLN A 562 53.47 -22.98 11.62
C GLN A 562 54.46 -22.83 12.79
N ILE A 563 55.27 -21.78 12.80
CA ILE A 563 56.17 -21.45 13.92
C ILE A 563 55.34 -21.26 15.19
N THR A 564 54.25 -20.47 15.16
CA THR A 564 53.38 -20.27 16.34
C THR A 564 52.79 -21.58 16.85
N ASP A 565 52.32 -22.46 15.97
CA ASP A 565 51.83 -23.79 16.38
C ASP A 565 52.94 -24.63 17.02
N LEU A 566 54.15 -24.62 16.46
CA LEU A 566 55.30 -25.32 17.01
C LEU A 566 55.68 -24.80 18.40
N ARG A 567 55.71 -23.48 18.58
CA ARG A 567 56.02 -22.84 19.87
C ARG A 567 54.97 -23.17 20.91
N ALA A 568 53.69 -23.17 20.54
CA ALA A 568 52.61 -23.56 21.43
C ALA A 568 52.72 -25.03 21.88
N VAL A 569 53.02 -25.94 20.95
CA VAL A 569 53.22 -27.36 21.25
C VAL A 569 54.45 -27.58 22.15
N ASN A 570 55.57 -26.91 21.85
CA ASN A 570 56.82 -27.09 22.57
C ASN A 570 56.78 -26.49 23.99
N SER A 571 56.11 -25.35 24.17
CA SER A 571 56.02 -24.67 25.47
C SER A 571 54.84 -25.17 26.32
N GLY A 572 53.88 -25.90 25.73
CA GLY A 572 52.62 -26.25 26.37
C GLY A 572 51.72 -25.06 26.66
N ARG A 573 52.04 -23.87 26.12
CA ARG A 573 51.29 -22.64 26.33
C ARG A 573 50.21 -22.42 25.27
N PRO A 574 49.18 -21.63 25.58
CA PRO A 574 48.24 -21.12 24.60
C PRO A 574 48.92 -20.41 23.41
N ARG A 575 48.28 -20.46 22.23
CA ARG A 575 48.84 -19.95 20.96
C ARG A 575 49.02 -18.43 20.93
N ASP A 576 48.17 -17.69 21.62
CA ASP A 576 48.29 -16.24 21.86
C ASP A 576 49.59 -15.90 22.60
N GLN A 577 49.96 -16.68 23.60
CA GLN A 577 51.23 -16.50 24.32
C GLN A 577 52.46 -17.02 23.54
N SER A 578 52.22 -17.77 22.45
CA SER A 578 53.26 -18.36 21.60
C SER A 578 53.39 -17.62 20.26
N ALA A 579 52.59 -16.58 20.05
CA ALA A 579 52.61 -15.77 18.84
C ALA A 579 53.98 -15.11 18.65
N VAL A 580 54.36 -14.92 17.39
CA VAL A 580 55.65 -14.29 17.07
C VAL A 580 55.52 -12.78 17.18
N SER A 581 56.35 -12.19 18.06
CA SER A 581 56.46 -10.74 18.23
C SER A 581 56.75 -10.05 16.88
N PRO A 582 56.22 -8.85 16.61
CA PRO A 582 56.45 -8.15 15.34
C PRO A 582 57.93 -8.01 14.96
N GLU A 583 58.79 -7.78 15.95
CA GLU A 583 60.22 -7.53 15.77
C GLU A 583 61.00 -8.78 15.34
N ASP A 584 60.57 -9.98 15.76
CA ASP A 584 61.32 -11.21 15.54
C ASP A 584 60.85 -11.99 14.30
N ARG A 585 59.79 -11.54 13.60
CA ARG A 585 59.15 -12.31 12.49
C ARG A 585 60.11 -12.67 11.36
N ALA A 586 60.81 -11.68 10.83
CA ALA A 586 61.70 -11.88 9.68
C ALA A 586 62.87 -12.82 10.06
N GLU A 587 63.39 -12.66 11.27
CA GLU A 587 64.47 -13.49 11.80
C GLU A 587 63.99 -14.93 12.03
N LEU A 588 62.84 -15.13 12.68
CA LEU A 588 62.28 -16.46 12.93
C LEU A 588 61.89 -17.20 11.65
N ILE A 589 61.39 -16.52 10.62
CA ILE A 589 61.14 -17.15 9.31
C ILE A 589 62.45 -17.67 8.72
N ASN A 590 63.51 -16.86 8.76
CA ASN A 590 64.82 -17.26 8.22
C ASN A 590 65.38 -18.46 9.01
N ILE A 591 65.31 -18.40 10.34
CA ILE A 591 65.72 -19.50 11.22
C ILE A 591 64.93 -20.77 10.91
N TYR A 592 63.60 -20.67 10.77
CA TYR A 592 62.75 -21.81 10.49
C TYR A 592 63.08 -22.46 9.14
N ARG A 593 63.25 -21.66 8.09
CA ARG A 593 63.61 -22.16 6.75
C ARG A 593 65.00 -22.79 6.72
N ARG A 594 65.96 -22.25 7.48
CA ARG A 594 67.35 -22.73 7.51
C ARG A 594 67.54 -23.96 8.41
N ALA A 595 66.92 -23.96 9.59
CA ALA A 595 67.23 -24.90 10.68
C ALA A 595 65.99 -25.65 11.22
N GLY A 596 64.80 -25.41 10.66
CA GLY A 596 63.57 -26.12 11.02
C GLY A 596 63.13 -25.94 12.47
N LYS A 597 62.38 -26.92 12.98
CA LYS A 597 61.88 -26.95 14.37
C LYS A 597 63.01 -26.83 15.43
N PRO A 598 64.17 -27.49 15.28
CA PRO A 598 65.27 -27.36 16.23
C PRO A 598 65.80 -25.93 16.35
N GLY A 599 65.89 -25.18 15.23
CA GLY A 599 66.32 -23.78 15.26
C GLY A 599 65.38 -22.88 16.05
N ILE A 600 64.06 -23.07 15.90
CA ILE A 600 63.05 -22.33 16.66
C ILE A 600 63.10 -22.67 18.15
N ALA A 601 63.31 -23.94 18.51
CA ALA A 601 63.45 -24.34 19.89
C ALA A 601 64.68 -23.70 20.56
N LEU A 602 65.83 -23.65 19.86
CA LEU A 602 67.03 -22.95 20.37
C LEU A 602 66.78 -21.45 20.54
N TRP A 603 66.05 -20.83 19.60
CA TRP A 603 65.65 -19.43 19.74
C TRP A 603 64.83 -19.20 21.01
N ASP A 604 63.79 -20.00 21.24
CA ASP A 604 62.92 -19.86 22.41
C ASP A 604 63.64 -20.09 23.75
N ILE A 605 64.70 -20.88 23.77
CA ILE A 605 65.51 -21.13 24.97
C ILE A 605 66.35 -19.90 25.35
N TYR A 606 66.99 -19.27 24.37
CA TYR A 606 67.98 -18.23 24.63
C TYR A 606 67.48 -16.80 24.41
N ALA A 607 66.55 -16.57 23.49
CA ALA A 607 66.01 -15.26 23.17
C ALA A 607 64.73 -14.96 23.97
N THR A 608 64.84 -14.98 25.30
CA THR A 608 63.74 -14.63 26.21
C THR A 608 63.66 -13.11 26.41
N GLU A 609 62.49 -12.58 26.79
CA GLU A 609 62.30 -11.14 27.03
C GLU A 609 63.31 -10.56 28.04
N GLU A 610 63.64 -11.31 29.09
CA GLU A 610 64.57 -10.90 30.15
C GLU A 610 66.03 -10.80 29.66
N SER A 611 66.39 -11.57 28.63
CA SER A 611 67.77 -11.68 28.14
C SER A 611 68.15 -10.61 27.09
N GLY A 612 67.16 -9.90 26.54
CA GLY A 612 67.34 -8.85 25.53
C GLY A 612 68.22 -9.28 24.34
N GLU A 613 69.03 -8.35 23.82
CA GLU A 613 69.92 -8.61 22.68
C GLU A 613 71.05 -9.61 22.97
N VAL A 614 71.44 -9.76 24.24
CA VAL A 614 72.46 -10.74 24.62
C VAL A 614 71.93 -12.16 24.38
N GLY A 615 70.69 -12.43 24.79
CA GLY A 615 70.02 -13.70 24.52
C GLY A 615 69.80 -13.97 23.04
N LYS A 616 69.34 -12.96 22.27
CA LYS A 616 69.22 -13.09 20.80
C LYS A 616 70.56 -13.45 20.13
N ASN A 617 71.67 -12.90 20.61
CA ASN A 617 72.99 -13.26 20.10
C ASN A 617 73.42 -14.69 20.46
N PHE A 618 73.08 -15.18 21.65
CA PHE A 618 73.30 -16.59 22.00
C PHE A 618 72.44 -17.52 21.14
N ALA A 619 71.17 -17.16 20.92
CA ALA A 619 70.28 -17.87 20.01
C ALA A 619 70.88 -17.98 18.60
N ARG A 620 71.29 -16.86 17.98
CA ARG A 620 71.95 -16.84 16.65
C ARG A 620 73.16 -17.78 16.61
N LYS A 621 74.05 -17.69 17.59
CA LYS A 621 75.26 -18.53 17.66
C LYS A 621 74.93 -20.01 17.83
N SER A 622 73.92 -20.35 18.62
CA SER A 622 73.47 -21.74 18.81
C SER A 622 72.92 -22.33 17.50
N ILE A 623 72.14 -21.55 16.76
CA ILE A 623 71.56 -21.95 15.47
C ILE A 623 72.66 -22.10 14.40
N GLU A 624 73.68 -21.26 14.43
CA GLU A 624 74.83 -21.42 13.55
C GLU A 624 75.66 -22.66 13.90
N CYS A 625 75.85 -22.98 15.18
CA CYS A 625 76.48 -24.25 15.58
C CYS A 625 75.64 -25.46 15.15
N LEU A 626 74.31 -25.38 15.27
CA LEU A 626 73.41 -26.41 14.76
C LEU A 626 73.60 -26.61 13.24
N ALA A 627 73.72 -25.53 12.47
CA ALA A 627 73.96 -25.59 11.03
C ALA A 627 75.31 -26.23 10.67
N ASP A 628 76.33 -26.06 11.52
CA ASP A 628 77.65 -26.70 11.37
C ASP A 628 77.66 -28.19 11.84
N GLY A 629 76.50 -28.69 12.29
CA GLY A 629 76.25 -30.10 12.61
C GLY A 629 76.52 -30.50 14.06
N TYR A 630 76.58 -29.53 14.98
CA TYR A 630 76.67 -29.82 16.42
C TYR A 630 75.33 -30.38 16.95
N PRO A 631 75.33 -31.31 17.94
CA PRO A 631 74.11 -31.98 18.38
C PRO A 631 73.11 -31.02 19.04
N PHE A 632 71.85 -31.06 18.61
CA PHE A 632 70.78 -30.17 19.12
C PHE A 632 70.61 -30.26 20.64
N GLU A 633 70.62 -31.45 21.24
CA GLU A 633 70.42 -31.59 22.69
C GLU A 633 71.54 -30.93 23.50
N ASP A 634 72.78 -30.98 23.01
CA ASP A 634 73.91 -30.33 23.68
C ASP A 634 73.79 -28.80 23.58
N LEU A 635 73.27 -28.28 22.47
CA LEU A 635 73.12 -26.85 22.23
C LEU A 635 72.02 -26.18 23.06
N LYS A 636 71.23 -26.92 23.84
CA LYS A 636 70.20 -26.38 24.75
C LYS A 636 70.80 -25.96 26.10
N ASP A 637 71.97 -26.47 26.45
CA ASP A 637 72.67 -26.13 27.68
C ASP A 637 73.71 -25.03 27.44
N MET A 638 73.75 -24.02 28.32
CA MET A 638 74.59 -22.84 28.13
C MET A 638 76.09 -23.18 28.16
N GLU A 639 76.54 -24.08 29.05
CA GLU A 639 77.95 -24.46 29.15
C GLU A 639 78.43 -25.21 27.89
N HIS A 640 77.58 -26.08 27.36
CA HIS A 640 77.85 -26.80 26.12
C HIS A 640 77.80 -25.89 24.89
N LEU A 641 76.90 -24.89 24.87
CA LEU A 641 76.84 -23.89 23.82
C LEU A 641 78.09 -23.00 23.78
N GLU A 642 78.54 -22.48 24.93
CA GLU A 642 79.75 -21.65 24.99
C GLU A 642 80.99 -22.40 24.49
N PHE A 643 81.09 -23.70 24.83
CA PHE A 643 82.15 -24.54 24.33
C PHE A 643 82.04 -24.81 22.82
N ALA A 644 80.83 -25.06 22.29
CA ALA A 644 80.60 -25.19 20.85
C ALA A 644 81.00 -23.91 20.10
N ILE A 645 80.64 -22.74 20.63
CA ILE A 645 81.01 -21.43 20.06
C ILE A 645 82.53 -21.25 20.03
N PHE A 646 83.23 -21.64 21.11
CA PHE A 646 84.70 -21.60 21.15
C PHE A 646 85.32 -22.54 20.10
N CYS A 647 84.87 -23.80 20.07
CA CYS A 647 85.36 -24.81 19.13
C CYS A 647 85.14 -24.41 17.67
N ARG A 648 84.01 -23.76 17.35
CA ARG A 648 83.70 -23.29 16.00
C ARG A 648 84.69 -22.24 15.46
N ARG A 649 85.41 -21.52 16.32
CA ARG A 649 86.47 -20.58 15.90
C ARG A 649 87.74 -21.27 15.42
N ILE A 650 87.89 -22.57 15.68
CA ILE A 650 89.06 -23.37 15.29
C ILE A 650 88.79 -24.02 13.92
N PRO A 651 89.49 -23.58 12.84
CA PRO A 651 89.26 -24.12 11.50
C PRO A 651 89.54 -25.63 11.44
N PHE A 652 88.75 -26.35 10.65
CA PHE A 652 88.91 -27.78 10.29
C PHE A 652 88.77 -28.83 11.42
N VAL A 653 89.16 -28.52 12.67
CA VAL A 653 89.23 -29.51 13.78
C VAL A 653 88.26 -29.18 14.93
N GLY A 654 87.58 -28.02 14.89
CA GLY A 654 86.71 -27.54 15.96
C GLY A 654 85.65 -28.54 16.42
N ARG A 655 84.92 -29.16 15.49
CA ARG A 655 83.88 -30.15 15.81
C ARG A 655 84.44 -31.43 16.43
N PHE A 656 85.59 -31.89 15.94
CA PHE A 656 86.28 -33.05 16.52
C PHE A 656 86.69 -32.78 17.97
N LEU A 657 87.21 -31.58 18.27
CA LEU A 657 87.54 -31.19 19.64
C LEU A 657 86.29 -31.14 20.53
N TYR A 658 85.18 -30.63 20.00
CA TYR A 658 83.92 -30.59 20.73
C TYR A 658 83.44 -31.99 21.10
N ASP A 659 83.31 -32.89 20.12
CA ASP A 659 82.76 -34.24 20.31
C ASP A 659 83.57 -35.06 21.34
N ASN A 660 84.89 -34.85 21.41
CA ASN A 660 85.77 -35.58 22.34
C ASN A 660 85.87 -34.96 23.74
N LEU A 661 85.62 -33.65 23.88
CA LEU A 661 85.87 -32.91 25.13
C LEU A 661 84.61 -32.37 25.79
N LYS A 662 83.43 -32.50 25.17
CA LYS A 662 82.17 -31.95 25.69
C LYS A 662 81.78 -32.45 27.08
N ASN A 663 82.17 -33.67 27.48
CA ASN A 663 81.84 -34.21 28.81
C ASN A 663 82.82 -33.79 29.93
N LEU A 664 83.87 -33.03 29.62
CA LEU A 664 84.83 -32.51 30.60
C LEU A 664 84.37 -31.14 31.12
N GLY A 665 84.68 -30.78 32.37
CA GLY A 665 84.41 -29.42 32.86
C GLY A 665 85.30 -28.35 32.21
N MET A 666 84.91 -27.07 32.33
CA MET A 666 85.63 -25.91 31.75
C MET A 666 87.16 -25.93 31.97
N ILE A 667 87.64 -26.10 33.20
CA ILE A 667 89.07 -26.07 33.54
C ILE A 667 89.86 -27.20 32.84
N PRO A 668 89.44 -28.48 32.92
CA PRO A 668 90.05 -29.55 32.14
C PRO A 668 90.08 -29.31 30.62
N ARG A 669 88.99 -28.77 30.04
CA ARG A 669 88.93 -28.47 28.59
C ARG A 669 90.03 -27.49 28.18
N PHE A 670 90.21 -26.40 28.91
CA PHE A 670 91.24 -25.40 28.63
C PHE A 670 92.65 -25.96 28.77
N LEU A 671 92.93 -26.77 29.79
CA LEU A 671 94.24 -27.38 29.99
C LEU A 671 94.63 -28.34 28.85
N VAL A 672 93.68 -29.15 28.38
CA VAL A 672 93.93 -30.08 27.27
C VAL A 672 94.17 -29.33 25.96
N ILE A 673 93.37 -28.30 25.67
CA ILE A 673 93.52 -27.50 24.44
C ILE A 673 94.82 -26.68 24.47
N PHE A 674 95.12 -26.00 25.59
CA PHE A 674 96.34 -25.22 25.75
C PHE A 674 97.59 -26.11 25.73
N GLY A 675 97.54 -27.28 26.39
CA GLY A 675 98.60 -28.28 26.34
C GLY A 675 98.86 -28.78 24.91
N ALA A 676 97.81 -29.04 24.14
CA ALA A 676 97.94 -29.44 22.73
C ALA A 676 98.55 -28.33 21.85
N VAL A 677 98.18 -27.07 22.06
CA VAL A 677 98.75 -25.91 21.35
C VAL A 677 100.22 -25.70 21.72
N LEU A 678 100.57 -25.78 23.01
CA LEU A 678 101.96 -25.72 23.47
C LEU A 678 102.80 -26.85 22.88
N MET A 679 102.26 -28.08 22.83
CA MET A 679 102.96 -29.20 22.19
C MET A 679 103.16 -28.96 20.69
N ALA A 680 102.15 -28.48 19.96
CA ALA A 680 102.27 -28.14 18.55
C ALA A 680 103.29 -27.02 18.29
N LEU A 681 103.27 -25.95 19.10
CA LEU A 681 104.25 -24.86 19.04
C LEU A 681 105.66 -25.35 19.36
N SER A 682 105.82 -26.20 20.37
CA SER A 682 107.12 -26.77 20.72
C SER A 682 107.68 -27.64 19.58
N MET A 683 106.82 -28.42 18.90
CA MET A 683 107.19 -29.18 17.71
C MET A 683 107.56 -28.27 16.53
N ILE A 684 106.82 -27.19 16.28
CA ILE A 684 107.14 -26.23 15.21
C ILE A 684 108.47 -25.51 15.51
N ILE A 685 108.70 -25.10 16.76
CA ILE A 685 109.97 -24.48 17.19
C ILE A 685 111.13 -25.46 17.04
N LEU A 686 110.95 -26.73 17.43
CA LEU A 686 111.96 -27.77 17.26
C LEU A 686 112.24 -28.07 15.78
N PHE A 687 111.22 -27.97 14.92
CA PHE A 687 111.35 -28.16 13.48
C PHE A 687 112.03 -26.96 12.80
N LEU A 688 111.72 -25.73 13.22
CA LEU A 688 112.37 -24.50 12.75
C LEU A 688 113.82 -24.35 13.25
N ARG A 689 114.15 -24.88 14.44
CA ARG A 689 115.54 -24.96 14.96
C ARG A 689 116.42 -25.95 14.21
N ARG A 690 115.83 -26.82 13.38
CA ARG A 690 116.54 -27.84 12.58
C ARG A 690 116.85 -27.41 11.14
N LYS A 691 116.43 -26.21 10.73
CA LYS A 691 117.03 -25.46 9.61
C LYS A 691 117.99 -24.43 10.18
#